data_AF-A0A4Z0K5G4-F1
#
_entry.id   AF-A0A4Z0K5G4-F1
#
_cell.length_a   1.000
_cell.length_b   1.000
_cell.length_c   1.000
_cell.angle_alpha   90.00
_cell.angle_beta   90.00
_cell.angle_gamma   90.00
#
_symmetry.space_group_name_H-M   'P 1'
#
loop_
_entity.id
_entity.type
_entity.pdbx_description
1 polymer ?
#
loop_
_entity_poly.entity_id
_entity_poly.type
_entity_poly.pdbx_seq_one_letter_code
_entity_poly.pdbx_strand_id
1 'polypeptide(L)'
;MVGTTSASALGLDNYPDDPTEAEASVAGMSLDSKDLIAAAQSKAGSKSDPGPNREAFNGALGGDEVIDFGAGYQIPLDDFIDFGQAGAIESESTASDAKNGKAVSGIVGADGGLSLDGKDSDFGTAQVDLLSVVAASGSSDVTDGLIDQADLNLGLGGAWVEAIDGEFQDPDDVGKYGQYRVGDAKLQLHSPAIDDAGDGVSDAAGEMEGEVNDALNDALGLTDLLPGMTVDTSVKSSIKDDVLDAILLEPITTDDGLATIDLGEGSIEVDVGRIGGNDDGVIDRPVGMNNQDPNTELIDDETYPFIASSIHDVIEKVIDVAVDTAIESLRSATVSVDIAAPDGTKAGWDMDLTGKVSNDFCDAAGATGTVTCGTINTVMKTMDTVMGPVYDKLSDPSGLLYKAFTTIKTDMMTVPIRAALDPFLKLIADNLVSLQINHQETTECTAADGSTTVNGVEVSALSLGVGDGTARLGIGNAGVRTDSCDESAAGPSIDTSSPAPAGGETTLDSTGWAPDTDVTVELNGPDGEPVGDPITVTTDGDGNFPKGTVLPIPADVTPGDFTIVGTDPDGNTGEGDVTVYAPDLTVAGPVYPGDCAAITSGGWAPDSEITVQLTDADGKPVGDPVAATADKNGDLPDDTCVTVPDGTEPGDFTVVGKDDNGANIESPLTVAEAGTPIVSVTTPAPAGTDIDVTSRGWTADADVTFELTDPDGKSVGDKVTVAADGEGNVPEGMTLPIPDDAAAGDYTLSATDPDDNSAKATVSVYAPSIETSSPVVPGQDTAVKSTGWLPASEVKLQLVDADGKDAGDAVTVTTDGNGNVPDDTALTIPEDAEPGDFTVRASDDNKAEVEASVTVAEPSIDVSSPVPAGGEASLKSTGWEANTSVELTLANADGDVVGSPVIATADGEGALPEGTKIQVPEDTKAGDLTVTGKASNETTAEGTFEVYAPSIEATSPAQAGDETTVTSSGWLPESEVSIRLASPSAKPDDTSGDLGKAVTVTTDEEGAVPEDTKLPVPAETAAGDFAVVGTDDNGAEAAASIEVTSAEADDDANASSSADGDDANASSDAGGDDANASSNAGGDDATASSSADGDDANASSNAGGDDATASSSADGDDANASSNAGNDDVNAGAGDEGVSSDLPRTGGEVVPIFLAAAALIAVGAAARYTFRNRTNV
;
A
#
# COMPACT_ATOMS: atom_id res chain seq x y z
N MET A 1 1.39 44.45 28.75
CA MET A 1 0.74 43.49 29.69
C MET A 1 -0.78 43.63 29.63
N VAL A 2 -1.34 43.59 28.42
CA VAL A 2 -2.37 42.60 28.10
C VAL A 2 -1.59 41.39 27.55
N GLY A 3 -2.16 40.19 27.58
CA GLY A 3 -1.45 38.96 27.17
C GLY A 3 -1.55 38.72 25.67
N THR A 4 -0.44 38.88 24.96
CA THR A 4 -0.29 38.37 23.59
C THR A 4 0.07 36.88 23.66
N THR A 5 -0.96 36.04 23.79
CA THR A 5 -0.88 34.61 23.44
C THR A 5 -1.30 34.51 21.98
N SER A 6 -0.36 34.83 21.07
CA SER A 6 -0.52 34.57 19.64
C SER A 6 -0.56 33.05 19.46
N ALA A 7 -1.72 32.53 19.11
CA ALA A 7 -1.87 31.18 18.57
C ALA A 7 -1.69 31.24 17.04
N SER A 8 -1.40 30.09 16.42
CA SER A 8 -1.58 29.85 14.99
C SER A 8 -3.02 30.16 14.55
N ALA A 9 -3.21 30.44 13.27
CA ALA A 9 -4.33 31.23 12.74
C ALA A 9 -4.79 30.86 11.31
N LEU A 10 -3.96 30.18 10.51
CA LEU A 10 -4.16 29.76 9.11
C LEU A 10 -3.23 28.58 8.78
N GLY A 11 -3.35 27.49 9.53
CA GLY A 11 -2.49 26.32 9.35
C GLY A 11 -2.88 25.14 10.22
N LEU A 12 -2.91 23.95 9.63
CA LEU A 12 -3.31 22.68 10.26
C LEU A 12 -2.25 22.08 11.22
N ASP A 13 -1.75 22.93 12.13
CA ASP A 13 -0.74 22.69 13.17
C ASP A 13 -1.20 23.23 14.55
N ASN A 14 -2.52 23.29 14.79
CA ASN A 14 -3.08 23.66 16.10
C ASN A 14 -3.23 22.44 17.03
N TYR A 15 -3.49 21.26 16.45
CA TYR A 15 -3.60 19.97 17.12
C TYR A 15 -2.69 18.93 16.42
N PRO A 16 -1.36 19.13 16.35
CA PRO A 16 -0.45 18.25 15.61
C PRO A 16 -0.33 16.83 16.18
N ASP A 17 -0.72 16.62 17.45
CA ASP A 17 -0.80 15.29 18.08
C ASP A 17 -2.17 14.60 17.84
N ASP A 18 -3.14 15.29 17.24
CA ASP A 18 -4.45 14.75 16.85
C ASP A 18 -4.42 14.22 15.40
N PRO A 19 -4.96 13.02 15.12
CA PRO A 19 -5.00 12.43 13.77
C PRO A 19 -5.74 13.31 12.75
N THR A 20 -6.94 13.80 13.12
CA THR A 20 -7.67 14.80 12.33
C THR A 20 -7.70 16.13 13.04
N GLU A 21 -7.47 17.18 12.27
CA GLU A 21 -7.64 18.57 12.65
C GLU A 21 -8.51 19.28 11.61
N ALA A 22 -9.35 20.20 12.06
CA ALA A 22 -10.11 21.10 11.20
C ALA A 22 -10.03 22.53 11.73
N GLU A 23 -9.83 23.51 10.86
CA GLU A 23 -9.92 24.93 11.22
C GLU A 23 -10.59 25.76 10.12
N ALA A 24 -11.24 26.85 10.50
CA ALA A 24 -11.85 27.79 9.56
C ALA A 24 -11.79 29.21 10.11
N SER A 25 -11.58 30.20 9.24
CA SER A 25 -11.59 31.62 9.62
C SER A 25 -12.23 32.51 8.56
N VAL A 26 -12.80 33.63 8.99
CA VAL A 26 -13.44 34.59 8.06
C VAL A 26 -12.39 35.46 7.36
N ALA A 27 -11.33 35.82 8.07
CA ALA A 27 -10.13 36.41 7.50
C ALA A 27 -8.90 36.09 8.36
N GLY A 28 -7.74 35.91 7.73
CA GLY A 28 -6.47 35.66 8.41
C GLY A 28 -5.26 36.01 7.54
N MET A 29 -4.08 36.01 8.16
CA MET A 29 -2.81 36.37 7.52
C MET A 29 -1.72 35.37 7.86
N SER A 30 -1.05 34.86 6.83
CA SER A 30 0.13 34.00 6.92
C SER A 30 1.37 34.66 6.30
N LEU A 31 2.55 34.18 6.68
CA LEU A 31 3.88 34.56 6.21
C LEU A 31 4.77 33.31 6.23
N ASP A 32 5.31 32.89 5.08
CA ASP A 32 6.14 31.67 4.96
C ASP A 32 5.38 30.42 5.48
N SER A 33 4.09 30.29 5.10
CA SER A 33 3.09 29.32 5.58
C SER A 33 3.10 29.15 7.12
N LYS A 34 3.10 30.29 7.83
CA LYS A 34 2.99 30.41 9.30
C LYS A 34 2.21 31.66 9.67
N ASP A 35 1.52 31.64 10.80
CA ASP A 35 0.41 32.57 10.97
C ASP A 35 0.73 33.76 11.84
N LEU A 36 0.09 34.88 11.50
CA LEU A 36 0.24 36.14 12.18
C LEU A 36 -1.05 36.50 12.94
N ILE A 37 -2.21 36.44 12.27
CA ILE A 37 -3.52 36.87 12.78
C ILE A 37 -4.63 36.06 12.09
N ALA A 38 -5.71 35.75 12.81
CA ALA A 38 -7.02 35.47 12.22
C ALA A 38 -8.16 36.06 13.07
N ALA A 39 -9.30 36.31 12.44
CA ALA A 39 -10.54 36.68 13.12
C ALA A 39 -11.68 35.73 12.77
N ALA A 40 -12.53 35.50 13.78
CA ALA A 40 -13.53 34.44 13.79
C ALA A 40 -12.95 33.10 13.35
N GLN A 41 -11.89 32.65 14.03
CA GLN A 41 -11.27 31.36 13.79
C GLN A 41 -11.87 30.30 14.73
N SER A 42 -12.42 29.23 14.14
CA SER A 42 -12.80 28.00 14.84
C SER A 42 -11.76 26.92 14.58
N LYS A 43 -11.68 25.96 15.51
CA LYS A 43 -10.72 24.84 15.48
C LYS A 43 -11.36 23.59 16.08
N ALA A 44 -10.98 22.43 15.58
CA ALA A 44 -11.31 21.14 16.17
C ALA A 44 -10.16 20.14 15.96
N GLY A 45 -10.00 19.21 16.89
CA GLY A 45 -9.07 18.09 16.82
C GLY A 45 -9.74 16.83 17.37
N SER A 46 -9.63 15.69 16.69
CA SER A 46 -10.50 14.52 16.96
C SER A 46 -10.24 13.79 18.28
N LYS A 47 -9.18 14.12 19.02
CA LYS A 47 -8.91 13.64 20.39
C LYS A 47 -9.02 14.77 21.42
N SER A 48 -8.62 15.98 21.05
CA SER A 48 -8.44 17.12 21.95
C SER A 48 -9.71 17.97 22.11
N ASP A 49 -10.44 18.22 21.02
CA ASP A 49 -11.64 19.07 20.98
C ASP A 49 -12.42 18.84 19.66
N PRO A 50 -13.29 17.81 19.56
CA PRO A 50 -13.88 17.39 18.29
C PRO A 50 -14.92 18.36 17.70
N GLY A 51 -15.32 19.40 18.43
CA GLY A 51 -16.33 20.38 17.99
C GLY A 51 -17.78 19.84 18.03
N PRO A 52 -18.71 20.41 17.24
CA PRO A 52 -18.52 21.56 16.35
C PRO A 52 -18.25 22.84 17.13
N ASN A 53 -17.10 23.47 16.88
CA ASN A 53 -16.71 24.74 17.46
C ASN A 53 -17.02 25.88 16.48
N ARG A 54 -17.52 27.00 17.00
CA ARG A 54 -17.90 28.17 16.19
C ARG A 54 -17.36 29.47 16.75
N GLU A 55 -16.94 30.37 15.86
CA GLU A 55 -16.64 31.76 16.21
C GLU A 55 -17.25 32.75 15.21
N ALA A 56 -17.72 33.89 15.72
CA ALA A 56 -18.51 34.85 14.95
C ALA A 56 -17.72 36.10 14.59
N PHE A 57 -17.82 36.56 13.33
CA PHE A 57 -17.08 37.72 12.88
C PHE A 57 -17.68 39.03 13.44
N ASN A 58 -16.80 39.85 14.01
CA ASN A 58 -17.17 41.07 14.74
C ASN A 58 -16.85 42.36 13.97
N GLY A 59 -16.32 42.24 12.74
CA GLY A 59 -15.96 43.37 11.88
C GLY A 59 -14.58 43.98 12.12
N ALA A 60 -13.68 43.37 12.89
CA ALA A 60 -12.36 43.93 13.18
C ALA A 60 -11.23 42.88 13.27
N LEU A 61 -10.19 43.07 12.43
CA LEU A 61 -8.83 42.65 12.77
C LEU A 61 -8.20 43.66 13.78
N GLY A 62 -7.00 43.37 14.27
CA GLY A 62 -6.50 43.80 15.58
C GLY A 62 -5.93 45.22 15.81
N GLY A 63 -6.38 46.29 15.15
CA GLY A 63 -6.05 47.68 15.58
C GLY A 63 -4.67 48.21 15.16
N ASP A 64 -4.09 49.12 15.98
CA ASP A 64 -2.78 49.82 15.80
C ASP A 64 -1.52 48.89 15.61
N GLU A 65 -1.68 47.59 15.39
CA GLU A 65 -0.58 46.62 15.26
C GLU A 65 0.06 46.68 13.87
N VAL A 66 1.41 46.72 13.83
CA VAL A 66 2.20 46.84 12.60
C VAL A 66 2.66 45.46 12.16
N ILE A 67 2.19 45.02 11.00
CA ILE A 67 2.48 43.70 10.45
C ILE A 67 3.65 43.82 9.46
N ASP A 68 4.55 42.83 9.48
CA ASP A 68 5.65 42.69 8.53
C ASP A 68 5.25 41.67 7.47
N PHE A 69 4.90 42.15 6.27
CA PHE A 69 4.44 41.34 5.13
C PHE A 69 5.61 40.66 4.39
N GLY A 70 6.73 40.40 5.07
CA GLY A 70 7.96 39.94 4.43
C GLY A 70 8.67 41.06 3.66
N ALA A 71 9.86 40.74 3.14
CA ALA A 71 10.76 41.61 2.36
C ALA A 71 11.10 43.01 2.93
N GLY A 72 10.55 43.42 4.08
CA GLY A 72 10.67 44.75 4.69
C GLY A 72 9.39 45.61 4.63
N TYR A 73 8.26 45.08 4.16
CA TYR A 73 6.97 45.76 4.10
C TYR A 73 6.31 45.80 5.48
N GLN A 74 6.47 46.92 6.21
CA GLN A 74 5.88 47.10 7.54
C GLN A 74 4.70 48.09 7.48
N ILE A 75 3.47 47.59 7.64
CA ILE A 75 2.22 48.35 7.47
C ILE A 75 1.34 48.19 8.73
N PRO A 76 0.78 49.27 9.32
CA PRO A 76 -0.27 49.15 10.34
C PRO A 76 -1.52 48.50 9.75
N LEU A 77 -2.14 47.56 10.46
CA LEU A 77 -3.25 46.79 9.90
C LEU A 77 -4.50 47.66 9.64
N ASP A 78 -4.80 48.59 10.55
CA ASP A 78 -5.84 49.63 10.39
C ASP A 78 -5.56 50.62 9.22
N ASP A 79 -4.31 50.72 8.73
CA ASP A 79 -3.94 51.52 7.55
C ASP A 79 -3.90 50.66 6.26
N PHE A 80 -4.08 49.33 6.36
CA PHE A 80 -4.04 48.39 5.22
C PHE A 80 -5.44 47.89 4.83
N ILE A 81 -6.30 47.54 5.78
CA ILE A 81 -7.59 46.89 5.51
C ILE A 81 -8.72 47.31 6.47
N ASP A 82 -9.89 47.66 5.91
CA ASP A 82 -11.16 47.86 6.63
C ASP A 82 -12.17 46.76 6.21
N PHE A 83 -12.91 46.20 7.17
CA PHE A 83 -13.96 45.20 6.96
C PHE A 83 -15.39 45.80 6.97
N GLY A 84 -15.50 47.12 7.08
CA GLY A 84 -16.72 47.89 6.85
C GLY A 84 -17.93 47.45 7.67
N GLN A 85 -18.99 47.02 6.98
CA GLN A 85 -20.16 46.36 7.59
C GLN A 85 -20.30 44.95 7.04
N ALA A 86 -19.40 44.06 7.47
CA ALA A 86 -19.53 42.64 7.26
C ALA A 86 -20.89 42.08 7.73
N GLY A 87 -21.35 41.04 7.05
CA GLY A 87 -22.59 40.33 7.34
C GLY A 87 -22.49 39.45 8.60
N ALA A 88 -23.54 38.65 8.82
CA ALA A 88 -23.53 37.63 9.86
C ALA A 88 -22.75 36.38 9.36
N ILE A 89 -21.44 36.54 9.27
CA ILE A 89 -20.50 35.46 8.94
C ILE A 89 -19.98 34.82 10.24
N GLU A 90 -20.00 33.50 10.30
CA GLU A 90 -19.33 32.70 11.35
C GLU A 90 -18.38 31.69 10.67
N SER A 91 -17.46 31.13 11.45
CA SER A 91 -16.76 29.90 11.09
C SER A 91 -17.25 28.72 11.94
N GLU A 92 -17.14 27.51 11.41
CA GLU A 92 -17.34 26.25 12.13
C GLU A 92 -16.25 25.25 11.77
N SER A 93 -15.80 24.50 12.77
CA SER A 93 -14.81 23.43 12.63
C SER A 93 -15.20 22.22 13.48
N THR A 94 -15.07 21.02 12.92
CA THR A 94 -15.43 19.72 13.54
C THR A 94 -14.44 18.65 13.09
N ALA A 95 -14.04 17.74 13.98
CA ALA A 95 -13.19 16.60 13.67
C ALA A 95 -13.67 15.40 14.51
N SER A 96 -14.34 14.41 13.92
CA SER A 96 -15.02 13.35 14.68
C SER A 96 -14.11 12.18 15.05
N ASP A 97 -13.15 11.86 14.19
CA ASP A 97 -12.31 10.67 14.28
C ASP A 97 -11.02 10.88 13.46
N ALA A 98 -10.25 9.82 13.16
CA ALA A 98 -8.96 9.95 12.46
C ALA A 98 -9.04 10.16 10.93
N LYS A 99 -10.25 10.15 10.35
CA LYS A 99 -10.47 10.23 8.89
C LYS A 99 -11.56 11.23 8.48
N ASN A 100 -12.47 11.60 9.38
CA ASN A 100 -13.56 12.53 9.09
C ASN A 100 -13.37 13.87 9.80
N GLY A 101 -13.39 14.96 9.01
CA GLY A 101 -13.20 16.33 9.49
C GLY A 101 -13.85 17.36 8.57
N LYS A 102 -14.34 18.46 9.13
CA LYS A 102 -15.14 19.48 8.45
C LYS A 102 -14.79 20.88 8.92
N ALA A 103 -14.51 21.76 7.98
CA ALA A 103 -14.27 23.17 8.18
C ALA A 103 -15.15 24.01 7.26
N VAL A 104 -15.74 25.10 7.75
CA VAL A 104 -16.51 26.04 6.92
C VAL A 104 -16.44 27.47 7.46
N SER A 105 -16.27 28.44 6.58
CA SER A 105 -16.54 29.86 6.81
C SER A 105 -17.66 30.32 5.89
N GLY A 106 -18.67 31.03 6.41
CA GLY A 106 -19.84 31.39 5.60
C GLY A 106 -20.92 32.15 6.35
N ILE A 107 -22.06 32.40 5.69
CA ILE A 107 -23.18 33.11 6.29
C ILE A 107 -24.07 32.18 7.13
N VAL A 108 -24.60 32.73 8.24
CA VAL A 108 -25.55 31.99 9.09
C VAL A 108 -26.94 31.91 8.42
N GLY A 109 -27.35 30.69 8.10
CA GLY A 109 -28.64 30.34 7.52
C GLY A 109 -29.82 30.58 8.47
N ALA A 110 -31.03 30.61 7.91
CA ALA A 110 -32.27 30.85 8.67
C ALA A 110 -32.67 29.70 9.64
N ASP A 111 -31.98 28.57 9.54
CA ASP A 111 -32.02 27.38 10.41
C ASP A 111 -30.88 27.34 11.44
N GLY A 112 -29.84 28.17 11.29
CA GLY A 112 -28.62 28.17 12.09
C GLY A 112 -27.45 27.39 11.48
N GLY A 113 -27.63 26.74 10.33
CA GLY A 113 -26.51 26.15 9.58
C GLY A 113 -25.58 27.23 9.02
N LEU A 114 -24.33 26.87 8.73
CA LEU A 114 -23.43 27.71 7.93
C LEU A 114 -23.57 27.34 6.46
N SER A 115 -23.50 28.34 5.58
CA SER A 115 -23.74 28.13 4.15
C SER A 115 -23.00 29.13 3.28
N LEU A 116 -22.67 28.69 2.05
CA LEU A 116 -22.19 29.54 0.96
C LEU A 116 -23.35 30.09 0.10
N ASP A 117 -24.61 29.69 0.33
CA ASP A 117 -25.81 30.07 -0.45
C ASP A 117 -26.39 31.46 -0.07
N GLY A 118 -25.56 32.50 -0.15
CA GLY A 118 -26.00 33.90 0.02
C GLY A 118 -26.38 34.62 -1.27
N LYS A 119 -26.79 35.88 -1.13
CA LYS A 119 -26.38 36.92 -2.09
C LYS A 119 -25.04 37.49 -1.62
N ASP A 120 -24.30 38.08 -2.54
CA ASP A 120 -22.94 38.58 -2.30
C ASP A 120 -22.96 39.74 -1.27
N SER A 121 -24.03 40.55 -1.33
CA SER A 121 -24.38 41.58 -0.33
C SER A 121 -24.60 41.06 1.10
N ASP A 122 -24.83 39.76 1.28
CA ASP A 122 -25.15 39.16 2.58
C ASP A 122 -23.88 38.74 3.34
N PHE A 123 -22.73 38.63 2.65
CA PHE A 123 -21.40 38.47 3.23
C PHE A 123 -20.78 39.83 3.61
N GLY A 124 -20.90 40.83 2.74
CA GLY A 124 -20.31 42.17 2.92
C GLY A 124 -18.98 42.33 2.16
N THR A 125 -18.18 43.34 2.51
CA THR A 125 -16.99 43.74 1.74
C THR A 125 -15.83 44.15 2.65
N ALA A 126 -14.61 43.71 2.33
CA ALA A 126 -13.38 44.33 2.79
C ALA A 126 -12.86 45.35 1.76
N GLN A 127 -12.10 46.35 2.21
CA GLN A 127 -11.43 47.36 1.39
C GLN A 127 -9.95 47.37 1.77
N VAL A 128 -9.06 47.21 0.79
CA VAL A 128 -7.60 47.22 0.99
C VAL A 128 -6.99 48.46 0.32
N ASP A 129 -6.28 49.29 1.09
CA ASP A 129 -5.53 50.45 0.56
C ASP A 129 -4.20 49.98 -0.07
N LEU A 130 -4.10 50.03 -1.40
CA LEU A 130 -2.87 49.67 -2.11
C LEU A 130 -1.80 50.78 -2.05
N LEU A 131 -2.17 52.03 -1.78
CA LEU A 131 -1.22 53.13 -1.56
C LEU A 131 -0.44 52.93 -0.24
N SER A 132 -1.02 52.27 0.76
CA SER A 132 -0.31 51.82 1.96
C SER A 132 0.88 50.91 1.60
N VAL A 133 0.67 49.97 0.66
CA VAL A 133 1.70 49.06 0.14
C VAL A 133 2.74 49.80 -0.71
N VAL A 134 2.30 50.74 -1.57
CA VAL A 134 3.21 51.60 -2.34
C VAL A 134 4.09 52.44 -1.41
N ALA A 135 3.55 52.98 -0.32
CA ALA A 135 4.30 53.74 0.67
C ALA A 135 5.32 52.84 1.40
N ALA A 136 4.92 51.63 1.82
CA ALA A 136 5.80 50.66 2.46
C ALA A 136 6.93 50.16 1.54
N SER A 137 6.69 50.04 0.22
CA SER A 137 7.73 49.71 -0.77
C SER A 137 8.82 50.79 -0.89
N GLY A 138 8.58 52.00 -0.36
CA GLY A 138 9.41 53.17 -0.59
C GLY A 138 9.23 53.83 -1.97
N SER A 139 8.22 53.43 -2.74
CA SER A 139 7.93 53.92 -4.09
C SER A 139 6.89 55.06 -4.13
N SER A 140 6.57 55.69 -3.00
CA SER A 140 5.63 56.82 -2.93
C SER A 140 5.94 57.95 -3.92
N ASP A 141 7.22 58.20 -4.20
CA ASP A 141 7.69 59.18 -5.19
C ASP A 141 7.22 58.89 -6.64
N VAL A 142 6.63 57.71 -6.89
CA VAL A 142 6.08 57.26 -8.18
C VAL A 142 4.60 57.61 -8.34
N THR A 143 3.85 57.73 -7.23
CA THR A 143 2.40 58.01 -7.22
C THR A 143 2.01 59.37 -6.61
N ASP A 144 2.89 60.02 -5.84
CA ASP A 144 2.65 61.28 -5.13
C ASP A 144 2.10 62.39 -6.05
N GLY A 145 0.81 62.72 -5.86
CA GLY A 145 0.10 63.73 -6.65
C GLY A 145 -0.36 63.28 -8.04
N LEU A 146 -0.25 62.00 -8.37
CA LEU A 146 -0.82 61.38 -9.58
C LEU A 146 -2.04 60.51 -9.26
N ILE A 147 -1.99 59.76 -8.15
CA ILE A 147 -3.10 58.95 -7.61
C ILE A 147 -3.18 59.22 -6.11
N ASP A 148 -4.38 59.48 -5.61
CA ASP A 148 -4.66 59.76 -4.20
C ASP A 148 -5.71 58.83 -3.56
N GLN A 149 -6.23 57.86 -4.32
CA GLN A 149 -6.98 56.69 -3.85
C GLN A 149 -6.68 55.49 -4.75
N ALA A 150 -6.41 54.30 -4.19
CA ALA A 150 -6.22 53.08 -4.95
C ALA A 150 -6.65 51.87 -4.11
N ASP A 151 -7.95 51.62 -4.09
CA ASP A 151 -8.58 50.74 -3.13
C ASP A 151 -9.06 49.47 -3.82
N LEU A 152 -8.62 48.31 -3.32
CA LEU A 152 -9.10 47.01 -3.75
C LEU A 152 -10.28 46.60 -2.86
N ASN A 153 -11.49 46.74 -3.39
CA ASN A 153 -12.74 46.33 -2.74
C ASN A 153 -12.98 44.84 -3.05
N LEU A 154 -13.25 44.06 -2.00
CA LEU A 154 -13.28 42.60 -2.04
C LEU A 154 -14.53 42.10 -1.31
N GLY A 155 -15.51 41.58 -2.04
CA GLY A 155 -16.69 40.95 -1.47
C GLY A 155 -16.30 39.72 -0.65
N LEU A 156 -16.59 39.77 0.65
CA LEU A 156 -16.20 38.75 1.62
C LEU A 156 -16.70 37.39 1.18
N GLY A 157 -15.81 36.41 1.28
CA GLY A 157 -16.06 35.05 0.83
C GLY A 157 -16.36 34.08 1.96
N GLY A 158 -16.45 32.82 1.57
CA GLY A 158 -16.47 31.67 2.45
C GLY A 158 -15.88 30.45 1.74
N ALA A 159 -15.20 29.58 2.48
CA ALA A 159 -14.74 28.30 1.99
C ALA A 159 -15.31 27.17 2.85
N TRP A 160 -15.31 25.96 2.29
CA TRP A 160 -15.78 24.74 2.91
C TRP A 160 -14.83 23.61 2.52
N VAL A 161 -14.39 22.83 3.49
CA VAL A 161 -13.59 21.62 3.29
C VAL A 161 -14.19 20.54 4.16
N GLU A 162 -14.48 19.39 3.58
CA GLU A 162 -14.86 18.19 4.32
C GLU A 162 -14.05 17.01 3.79
N ALA A 163 -13.46 16.24 4.71
CA ALA A 163 -12.93 14.93 4.45
C ALA A 163 -13.91 13.90 5.02
N ILE A 164 -14.27 12.90 4.21
CA ILE A 164 -15.09 11.76 4.62
C ILE A 164 -14.28 10.50 4.38
N ASP A 165 -14.10 9.67 5.40
CA ASP A 165 -13.27 8.46 5.40
C ASP A 165 -11.82 8.66 4.87
N GLY A 166 -11.32 9.89 4.96
CA GLY A 166 -10.00 10.30 4.48
C GLY A 166 -9.99 10.90 3.06
N GLU A 167 -11.11 10.86 2.33
CA GLU A 167 -11.26 11.47 1.00
C GLU A 167 -11.84 12.90 1.09
N PHE A 168 -11.10 13.89 0.57
CA PHE A 168 -11.58 15.27 0.47
C PHE A 168 -12.68 15.41 -0.57
N GLN A 169 -13.79 16.04 -0.17
CA GLN A 169 -15.01 16.14 -0.97
C GLN A 169 -15.00 17.36 -1.91
N ASP A 170 -15.46 17.16 -3.14
CA ASP A 170 -15.82 18.20 -4.13
C ASP A 170 -17.30 17.97 -4.54
N PRO A 171 -18.27 18.66 -3.90
CA PRO A 171 -19.70 18.38 -4.09
C PRO A 171 -20.31 18.96 -5.38
N ASP A 172 -19.64 19.92 -6.02
CA ASP A 172 -20.08 20.59 -7.26
C ASP A 172 -19.25 20.24 -8.50
N ASP A 173 -18.19 19.43 -8.38
CA ASP A 173 -17.26 19.02 -9.46
C ASP A 173 -16.48 20.24 -10.00
N VAL A 174 -16.13 21.16 -9.08
CA VAL A 174 -15.64 22.51 -9.34
C VAL A 174 -14.60 22.90 -8.29
N GLY A 175 -13.38 23.21 -8.74
CA GLY A 175 -12.33 23.69 -7.85
C GLY A 175 -11.55 22.58 -7.12
N LYS A 176 -11.79 21.29 -7.43
CA LYS A 176 -10.95 20.11 -7.12
C LYS A 176 -11.01 19.59 -5.68
N TYR A 177 -10.90 20.45 -4.68
CA TYR A 177 -10.95 20.07 -3.26
C TYR A 177 -11.71 21.12 -2.45
N GLY A 178 -12.79 20.72 -1.79
CA GLY A 178 -13.66 21.65 -1.07
C GLY A 178 -14.44 22.58 -2.00
N GLN A 179 -15.22 23.48 -1.40
CA GLN A 179 -16.00 24.51 -2.09
C GLN A 179 -15.54 25.89 -1.66
N TYR A 180 -15.70 26.88 -2.53
CA TYR A 180 -15.40 28.27 -2.20
C TYR A 180 -16.40 29.23 -2.85
N ARG A 181 -16.56 30.41 -2.26
CA ARG A 181 -17.33 31.51 -2.82
C ARG A 181 -16.67 32.85 -2.52
N VAL A 182 -16.51 33.67 -3.55
CA VAL A 182 -16.17 35.10 -3.50
C VAL A 182 -17.40 35.92 -3.86
N GLY A 183 -17.54 37.11 -3.27
CA GLY A 183 -18.64 38.04 -3.57
C GLY A 183 -18.39 38.85 -4.85
N ASP A 184 -17.38 39.72 -4.82
CA ASP A 184 -16.87 40.49 -5.96
C ASP A 184 -15.40 40.88 -5.74
N ALA A 185 -14.74 41.44 -6.76
CA ALA A 185 -13.39 41.99 -6.64
C ALA A 185 -13.22 43.18 -7.60
N LYS A 186 -13.03 44.38 -7.04
CA LYS A 186 -13.06 45.67 -7.77
C LYS A 186 -11.90 46.57 -7.34
N LEU A 187 -11.08 47.00 -8.29
CA LEU A 187 -10.05 48.01 -8.07
C LEU A 187 -10.63 49.40 -8.36
N GLN A 188 -10.72 50.25 -7.35
CA GLN A 188 -11.18 51.63 -7.46
C GLN A 188 -10.00 52.61 -7.39
N LEU A 189 -9.84 53.45 -8.40
CA LEU A 189 -8.76 54.43 -8.53
C LEU A 189 -9.35 55.84 -8.60
N HIS A 190 -8.77 56.79 -7.86
CA HIS A 190 -9.03 58.23 -8.05
C HIS A 190 -7.76 58.94 -8.50
N SER A 191 -7.88 59.91 -9.41
CA SER A 191 -6.75 60.70 -9.87
C SER A 191 -7.16 62.14 -10.21
N PRO A 192 -6.49 63.17 -9.67
CA PRO A 192 -6.70 64.55 -10.07
C PRO A 192 -6.40 64.83 -11.56
N ALA A 193 -5.72 63.92 -12.27
CA ALA A 193 -5.53 64.02 -13.72
C ALA A 193 -6.79 63.61 -14.52
N ILE A 194 -7.75 62.91 -13.89
CA ILE A 194 -9.07 62.58 -14.43
C ILE A 194 -10.01 63.77 -14.24
N ASP A 195 -9.97 64.44 -13.07
CA ASP A 195 -10.64 65.74 -12.85
C ASP A 195 -10.20 66.80 -13.88
N ASP A 196 -8.89 67.01 -14.04
CA ASP A 196 -8.31 67.94 -15.02
C ASP A 196 -8.73 67.58 -16.47
N ALA A 197 -8.98 66.29 -16.77
CA ALA A 197 -9.47 65.84 -18.07
C ALA A 197 -10.98 66.14 -18.25
N GLY A 198 -11.80 66.00 -17.21
CA GLY A 198 -13.22 66.40 -17.21
C GLY A 198 -13.41 67.91 -17.44
N ASP A 199 -12.62 68.74 -16.76
CA ASP A 199 -12.57 70.19 -16.99
C ASP A 199 -12.09 70.50 -18.43
N GLY A 200 -11.11 69.75 -18.94
CA GLY A 200 -10.65 69.82 -20.33
C GLY A 200 -11.73 69.50 -21.37
N VAL A 201 -12.54 68.46 -21.14
CA VAL A 201 -13.72 68.13 -21.97
C VAL A 201 -14.75 69.27 -21.92
N SER A 202 -14.97 69.88 -20.75
CA SER A 202 -15.88 71.03 -20.60
C SER A 202 -15.44 72.25 -21.41
N ASP A 203 -14.18 72.65 -21.33
CA ASP A 203 -13.66 73.77 -22.13
C ASP A 203 -13.71 73.44 -23.64
N ALA A 204 -13.30 72.24 -24.04
CA ALA A 204 -13.31 71.82 -25.44
C ALA A 204 -14.72 71.70 -26.03
N ALA A 205 -15.73 71.28 -25.25
CA ALA A 205 -17.13 71.32 -25.65
C ALA A 205 -17.63 72.76 -25.90
N GLY A 206 -17.12 73.72 -25.13
CA GLY A 206 -17.36 75.15 -25.36
C GLY A 206 -16.68 75.68 -26.63
N GLU A 207 -15.43 75.27 -26.90
CA GLU A 207 -14.74 75.63 -28.14
C GLU A 207 -15.42 74.98 -29.37
N MET A 208 -15.89 73.74 -29.28
CA MET A 208 -16.64 73.07 -30.35
C MET A 208 -17.97 73.76 -30.67
N GLU A 209 -18.75 74.19 -29.67
CA GLU A 209 -19.93 75.00 -29.92
C GLU A 209 -19.56 76.33 -30.60
N GLY A 210 -18.43 76.94 -30.21
CA GLY A 210 -17.85 78.10 -30.90
C GLY A 210 -17.55 77.85 -32.38
N GLU A 211 -16.79 76.80 -32.70
CA GLU A 211 -16.42 76.45 -34.07
C GLU A 211 -17.64 76.05 -34.93
N VAL A 212 -18.61 75.31 -34.37
CA VAL A 212 -19.86 74.97 -35.07
C VAL A 212 -20.66 76.23 -35.39
N ASN A 213 -20.77 77.17 -34.45
CA ASN A 213 -21.47 78.43 -34.65
C ASN A 213 -20.81 79.30 -35.72
N ASP A 214 -19.48 79.45 -35.68
CA ASP A 214 -18.74 80.20 -36.70
C ASP A 214 -18.81 79.52 -38.07
N ALA A 215 -18.61 78.20 -38.15
CA ALA A 215 -18.70 77.44 -39.39
C ALA A 215 -20.10 77.49 -40.02
N LEU A 216 -21.16 77.52 -39.21
CA LEU A 216 -22.54 77.64 -39.65
C LEU A 216 -22.87 79.06 -40.13
N ASN A 217 -22.38 80.09 -39.44
CA ASN A 217 -22.50 81.49 -39.89
C ASN A 217 -21.79 81.72 -41.24
N ASP A 218 -20.56 81.23 -41.41
CA ASP A 218 -19.80 81.33 -42.65
C ASP A 218 -20.45 80.53 -43.80
N ALA A 219 -21.00 79.34 -43.50
CA ALA A 219 -21.65 78.48 -44.50
C ALA A 219 -23.01 79.01 -44.98
N LEU A 220 -23.77 79.70 -44.11
CA LEU A 220 -25.07 80.25 -44.46
C LEU A 220 -24.98 81.41 -45.46
N GLY A 221 -23.94 82.26 -45.37
CA GLY A 221 -23.59 83.27 -46.38
C GLY A 221 -24.70 84.29 -46.74
N LEU A 222 -25.74 84.43 -45.92
CA LEU A 222 -27.01 85.07 -46.30
C LEU A 222 -26.86 86.55 -46.71
N THR A 223 -25.85 87.24 -46.18
CA THR A 223 -25.49 88.63 -46.51
C THR A 223 -25.13 88.82 -48.00
N ASP A 224 -24.49 87.83 -48.62
CA ASP A 224 -24.17 87.84 -50.07
C ASP A 224 -25.38 87.49 -50.94
N LEU A 225 -26.32 86.70 -50.42
CA LEU A 225 -27.59 86.35 -51.08
C LEU A 225 -28.64 87.48 -50.99
N LEU A 226 -28.56 88.34 -49.97
CA LEU A 226 -29.46 89.47 -49.72
C LEU A 226 -28.69 90.81 -49.70
N PRO A 227 -27.98 91.17 -50.79
CA PRO A 227 -27.00 92.25 -50.79
C PRO A 227 -27.62 93.62 -50.47
N GLY A 228 -27.14 94.22 -49.39
CA GLY A 228 -27.59 95.53 -48.90
C GLY A 228 -28.69 95.48 -47.86
N MET A 229 -29.16 94.29 -47.43
CA MET A 229 -29.90 94.13 -46.18
C MET A 229 -28.92 93.92 -45.02
N THR A 230 -29.35 94.21 -43.79
CA THR A 230 -28.70 93.68 -42.59
C THR A 230 -29.34 92.32 -42.30
N VAL A 231 -28.51 91.28 -42.14
CA VAL A 231 -28.93 89.94 -41.73
C VAL A 231 -28.16 89.64 -40.45
N ASP A 232 -28.88 89.36 -39.38
CA ASP A 232 -28.35 88.97 -38.08
C ASP A 232 -28.72 87.49 -37.87
N THR A 233 -27.72 86.60 -37.81
CA THR A 233 -27.92 85.17 -37.55
C THR A 233 -27.58 84.84 -36.10
N SER A 234 -28.41 84.02 -35.45
CA SER A 234 -28.12 83.47 -34.13
C SER A 234 -28.49 82.00 -34.09
N VAL A 235 -27.49 81.16 -33.79
CA VAL A 235 -27.67 79.73 -33.60
C VAL A 235 -28.04 79.48 -32.14
N LYS A 236 -28.91 78.50 -31.91
CA LYS A 236 -29.13 77.89 -30.59
C LYS A 236 -28.79 76.41 -30.73
N SER A 237 -27.71 76.01 -30.08
CA SER A 237 -27.38 74.61 -29.85
C SER A 237 -27.61 74.31 -28.37
N SER A 238 -27.69 73.02 -28.04
CA SER A 238 -27.52 72.48 -26.70
C SER A 238 -26.29 71.56 -26.63
N ILE A 239 -25.43 71.56 -27.66
CA ILE A 239 -24.33 70.60 -27.84
C ILE A 239 -23.37 70.61 -26.65
N LYS A 240 -23.03 71.76 -26.07
CA LYS A 240 -22.19 71.79 -24.86
C LYS A 240 -22.92 71.16 -23.66
N ASP A 241 -24.13 71.61 -23.36
CA ASP A 241 -24.87 71.17 -22.17
C ASP A 241 -25.20 69.67 -22.26
N ASP A 242 -25.74 69.20 -23.39
CA ASP A 242 -26.10 67.80 -23.63
C ASP A 242 -24.88 66.86 -23.56
N VAL A 243 -23.73 67.24 -24.15
CA VAL A 243 -22.50 66.43 -24.13
C VAL A 243 -21.89 66.36 -22.74
N LEU A 244 -22.02 67.41 -21.92
CA LEU A 244 -21.55 67.36 -20.53
C LEU A 244 -22.51 66.57 -19.64
N ASP A 245 -23.81 66.69 -19.83
CA ASP A 245 -24.81 65.87 -19.12
C ASP A 245 -24.65 64.37 -19.46
N ALA A 246 -24.13 64.02 -20.65
CA ALA A 246 -23.86 62.63 -21.06
C ALA A 246 -22.50 62.05 -20.62
N ILE A 247 -21.63 62.83 -19.95
CA ILE A 247 -20.24 62.44 -19.63
C ILE A 247 -19.84 62.74 -18.17
N LEU A 248 -20.40 63.80 -17.57
CA LEU A 248 -20.07 64.27 -16.21
C LEU A 248 -21.20 64.04 -15.19
N LEU A 249 -22.25 63.30 -15.58
CA LEU A 249 -23.43 63.03 -14.76
C LEU A 249 -23.89 61.55 -14.76
N GLU A 250 -23.36 60.71 -15.64
CA GLU A 250 -23.56 59.26 -15.66
C GLU A 250 -22.21 58.56 -15.91
N PRO A 251 -21.80 57.58 -15.09
CA PRO A 251 -20.57 56.81 -15.31
C PRO A 251 -20.60 56.04 -16.65
N ILE A 252 -19.46 55.97 -17.33
CA ILE A 252 -19.33 55.34 -18.64
C ILE A 252 -18.57 54.02 -18.50
N THR A 253 -19.27 52.92 -18.81
CA THR A 253 -18.76 51.54 -18.74
C THR A 253 -18.40 51.01 -20.14
N THR A 254 -17.35 50.18 -20.24
CA THR A 254 -16.98 49.46 -21.47
C THR A 254 -18.05 48.48 -21.95
N ASP A 255 -17.99 48.05 -23.21
CA ASP A 255 -18.94 47.04 -23.74
C ASP A 255 -18.70 45.63 -23.17
N ASP A 256 -17.46 45.31 -22.75
CA ASP A 256 -17.17 44.12 -21.93
C ASP A 256 -17.67 44.31 -20.48
N GLY A 257 -17.71 45.55 -19.98
CA GLY A 257 -17.99 45.93 -18.60
C GLY A 257 -16.91 45.57 -17.58
N LEU A 258 -15.65 45.46 -18.02
CA LEU A 258 -14.48 45.30 -17.15
C LEU A 258 -13.98 46.64 -16.57
N ALA A 259 -14.25 47.78 -17.23
CA ALA A 259 -13.88 49.10 -16.72
C ALA A 259 -15.03 50.12 -16.80
N THR A 260 -15.15 50.95 -15.76
CA THR A 260 -16.08 52.09 -15.69
C THR A 260 -15.30 53.35 -15.30
N ILE A 261 -15.58 54.47 -15.95
CA ILE A 261 -14.98 55.78 -15.65
C ILE A 261 -16.06 56.80 -15.30
N ASP A 262 -15.82 57.59 -14.26
CA ASP A 262 -16.61 58.78 -13.93
C ASP A 262 -15.70 60.02 -13.98
N LEU A 263 -15.97 60.91 -14.94
CA LEU A 263 -15.22 62.16 -15.13
C LEU A 263 -15.78 63.34 -14.31
N GLY A 264 -16.90 63.15 -13.61
CA GLY A 264 -17.45 64.08 -12.61
C GLY A 264 -16.98 63.77 -11.19
N GLU A 265 -16.64 62.52 -10.90
CA GLU A 265 -16.06 62.04 -9.61
C GLU A 265 -14.56 61.64 -9.71
N GLY A 266 -13.87 61.98 -10.80
CA GLY A 266 -12.41 61.83 -10.92
C GLY A 266 -11.87 60.39 -10.85
N SER A 267 -12.71 59.39 -11.11
CA SER A 267 -12.45 57.99 -10.73
C SER A 267 -12.63 56.95 -11.85
N ILE A 268 -11.97 55.80 -11.67
CA ILE A 268 -12.09 54.60 -12.50
C ILE A 268 -12.31 53.39 -11.59
N GLU A 269 -13.31 52.57 -11.90
CA GLU A 269 -13.49 51.23 -11.33
C GLU A 269 -13.09 50.18 -12.37
N VAL A 270 -12.27 49.19 -11.97
CA VAL A 270 -11.97 48.00 -12.77
C VAL A 270 -12.49 46.77 -12.03
N ASP A 271 -13.42 46.05 -12.64
CA ASP A 271 -14.06 44.85 -12.09
C ASP A 271 -13.16 43.61 -12.33
N VAL A 272 -12.03 43.55 -11.62
CA VAL A 272 -11.01 42.51 -11.77
C VAL A 272 -11.56 41.10 -11.53
N GLY A 273 -12.66 40.96 -10.79
CA GLY A 273 -13.40 39.70 -10.69
C GLY A 273 -13.83 39.12 -12.05
N ARG A 274 -14.07 39.97 -13.06
CA ARG A 274 -14.48 39.54 -14.40
C ARG A 274 -13.34 39.06 -15.29
N ILE A 275 -12.09 39.29 -14.89
CA ILE A 275 -10.90 38.60 -15.43
C ILE A 275 -10.95 37.11 -15.04
N GLY A 276 -11.59 36.81 -13.89
CA GLY A 276 -11.94 35.46 -13.43
C GLY A 276 -13.15 34.83 -14.14
N GLY A 277 -13.23 34.96 -15.46
CA GLY A 277 -14.17 34.20 -16.29
C GLY A 277 -15.38 34.97 -16.80
N ASN A 278 -15.29 35.46 -18.03
CA ASN A 278 -16.32 36.21 -18.75
C ASN A 278 -16.81 35.48 -20.03
N ASP A 279 -18.12 35.52 -20.27
CA ASP A 279 -18.81 34.88 -21.44
C ASP A 279 -18.55 35.61 -22.79
N ASP A 280 -17.49 36.43 -22.86
CA ASP A 280 -17.03 37.11 -24.07
C ASP A 280 -15.81 36.41 -24.73
N GLY A 281 -15.13 35.53 -24.00
CA GLY A 281 -14.01 34.72 -24.51
C GLY A 281 -12.70 35.49 -24.72
N VAL A 282 -12.49 36.60 -24.00
CA VAL A 282 -11.22 37.37 -24.05
C VAL A 282 -10.05 36.63 -23.38
N ILE A 283 -10.32 35.80 -22.36
CA ILE A 283 -9.35 34.96 -21.66
C ILE A 283 -9.86 33.51 -21.64
N ASP A 284 -9.00 32.53 -21.91
CA ASP A 284 -9.36 31.10 -21.99
C ASP A 284 -9.41 30.47 -20.58
N ARG A 285 -10.46 30.82 -19.83
CA ARG A 285 -10.74 30.39 -18.44
C ARG A 285 -12.18 29.87 -18.32
N PRO A 286 -12.51 29.12 -17.26
CA PRO A 286 -13.91 28.82 -16.91
C PRO A 286 -14.71 30.12 -16.74
N VAL A 287 -16.03 30.07 -16.92
CA VAL A 287 -16.90 31.25 -16.76
C VAL A 287 -17.35 31.40 -15.30
N GLY A 288 -17.13 32.58 -14.72
CA GLY A 288 -17.50 32.94 -13.35
C GLY A 288 -16.39 32.74 -12.30
N MET A 289 -16.28 33.67 -11.35
CA MET A 289 -15.28 33.68 -10.28
C MET A 289 -15.35 32.43 -9.37
N ASN A 290 -16.55 31.91 -9.16
CA ASN A 290 -16.85 30.75 -8.29
C ASN A 290 -16.93 29.45 -9.11
N ASN A 291 -16.02 29.31 -10.07
CA ASN A 291 -15.95 28.20 -11.02
C ASN A 291 -14.51 28.03 -11.57
N GLN A 292 -13.49 28.49 -10.85
CA GLN A 292 -12.09 28.57 -11.30
C GLN A 292 -11.24 27.46 -10.70
N ASP A 293 -10.18 27.09 -11.43
CA ASP A 293 -9.19 26.12 -10.98
C ASP A 293 -8.47 26.57 -9.69
N PRO A 294 -7.87 25.65 -8.92
CA PRO A 294 -7.07 25.99 -7.76
C PRO A 294 -5.94 27.00 -8.06
N ASN A 295 -5.76 27.96 -7.16
CA ASN A 295 -4.75 29.01 -7.21
C ASN A 295 -4.83 29.93 -8.45
N THR A 296 -6.02 30.16 -9.01
CA THR A 296 -6.13 31.00 -10.22
C THR A 296 -5.98 32.49 -9.88
N GLU A 297 -4.96 33.11 -10.46
CA GLU A 297 -4.61 34.53 -10.30
C GLU A 297 -5.61 35.47 -11.01
N LEU A 298 -5.79 36.69 -10.50
CA LEU A 298 -6.58 37.78 -11.09
C LEU A 298 -5.74 39.02 -11.43
N ILE A 299 -4.55 39.17 -10.81
CA ILE A 299 -3.68 40.33 -10.94
C ILE A 299 -2.21 39.86 -10.97
N ASP A 300 -1.62 39.84 -12.16
CA ASP A 300 -0.24 39.44 -12.49
C ASP A 300 0.24 40.10 -13.81
N ASP A 301 1.40 39.69 -14.33
CA ASP A 301 1.96 40.23 -15.58
C ASP A 301 1.28 39.73 -16.88
N GLU A 302 0.44 38.69 -16.83
CA GLU A 302 -0.34 38.18 -17.98
C GLU A 302 -1.77 38.76 -18.03
N THR A 303 -2.40 39.03 -16.87
CA THR A 303 -3.71 39.68 -16.72
C THR A 303 -3.62 41.21 -16.80
N TYR A 304 -2.52 41.81 -16.34
CA TYR A 304 -2.30 43.26 -16.38
C TYR A 304 -2.53 43.93 -17.75
N PRO A 305 -2.08 43.37 -18.90
CA PRO A 305 -2.36 43.93 -20.22
C PRO A 305 -3.85 44.10 -20.54
N PHE A 306 -4.74 43.29 -19.97
CA PHE A 306 -6.18 43.43 -20.14
C PHE A 306 -6.73 44.61 -19.34
N ILE A 307 -6.31 44.77 -18.07
CA ILE A 307 -6.62 45.97 -17.25
C ILE A 307 -6.19 47.25 -17.99
N ALA A 308 -4.97 47.27 -18.52
CA ALA A 308 -4.44 48.39 -19.30
C ALA A 308 -5.12 48.60 -20.66
N SER A 309 -5.78 47.57 -21.23
CA SER A 309 -6.65 47.70 -22.41
C SER A 309 -7.99 48.28 -22.02
N SER A 310 -8.72 47.72 -21.05
CA SER A 310 -10.05 48.21 -20.69
C SER A 310 -10.04 49.65 -20.18
N ILE A 311 -8.96 50.11 -19.53
CA ILE A 311 -8.74 51.54 -19.22
C ILE A 311 -8.55 52.40 -20.50
N HIS A 312 -8.00 51.84 -21.58
CA HIS A 312 -7.99 52.50 -22.88
C HIS A 312 -9.36 52.51 -23.54
N ASP A 313 -10.04 51.37 -23.51
CA ASP A 313 -11.29 51.11 -24.22
C ASP A 313 -12.45 51.86 -23.56
N VAL A 314 -12.39 52.12 -22.24
CA VAL A 314 -13.34 53.03 -21.57
C VAL A 314 -13.11 54.49 -21.99
N ILE A 315 -11.86 54.94 -22.16
CA ILE A 315 -11.54 56.28 -22.68
C ILE A 315 -11.94 56.44 -24.16
N GLU A 316 -11.88 55.37 -24.96
CA GLU A 316 -12.49 55.31 -26.30
C GLU A 316 -14.02 55.45 -26.20
N LYS A 317 -14.66 54.72 -25.28
CA LYS A 317 -16.11 54.72 -25.08
C LYS A 317 -16.66 56.10 -24.69
N VAL A 318 -15.97 56.85 -23.82
CA VAL A 318 -16.36 58.23 -23.48
C VAL A 318 -16.43 59.11 -24.73
N ILE A 319 -15.47 58.96 -25.66
CA ILE A 319 -15.43 59.76 -26.88
C ILE A 319 -16.53 59.34 -27.86
N ASP A 320 -16.88 58.06 -27.95
CA ASP A 320 -18.02 57.61 -28.77
C ASP A 320 -19.35 58.15 -28.21
N VAL A 321 -19.57 58.09 -26.89
CA VAL A 321 -20.74 58.70 -26.22
C VAL A 321 -20.79 60.21 -26.49
N ALA A 322 -19.64 60.90 -26.40
CA ALA A 322 -19.53 62.33 -26.67
C ALA A 322 -19.88 62.69 -28.12
N VAL A 323 -19.37 61.91 -29.08
CA VAL A 323 -19.57 62.11 -30.52
C VAL A 323 -21.03 61.85 -30.93
N ASP A 324 -21.62 60.73 -30.50
CA ASP A 324 -23.00 60.40 -30.83
C ASP A 324 -23.98 61.40 -30.19
N THR A 325 -23.73 61.80 -28.94
CA THR A 325 -24.51 62.86 -28.26
C THR A 325 -24.39 64.18 -29.00
N ALA A 326 -23.17 64.63 -29.34
CA ALA A 326 -22.97 65.85 -30.11
C ALA A 326 -23.66 65.82 -31.48
N ILE A 327 -23.73 64.65 -32.13
CA ILE A 327 -24.44 64.46 -33.41
C ILE A 327 -25.97 64.50 -33.22
N GLU A 328 -26.52 63.98 -32.12
CA GLU A 328 -27.95 64.11 -31.80
C GLU A 328 -28.32 65.55 -31.45
N SER A 329 -27.55 66.22 -30.59
CA SER A 329 -27.70 67.65 -30.27
C SER A 329 -27.56 68.55 -31.50
N LEU A 330 -26.64 68.23 -32.41
CA LEU A 330 -26.51 68.94 -33.69
C LEU A 330 -27.78 68.81 -34.55
N ARG A 331 -28.49 67.68 -34.52
CA ARG A 331 -29.79 67.52 -35.22
C ARG A 331 -30.91 68.35 -34.57
N SER A 332 -30.81 68.65 -33.27
CA SER A 332 -31.78 69.49 -32.54
C SER A 332 -31.54 71.00 -32.73
N ALA A 333 -30.31 71.39 -33.09
CA ALA A 333 -29.88 72.78 -33.20
C ALA A 333 -30.74 73.61 -34.16
N THR A 334 -31.09 74.82 -33.72
CA THR A 334 -31.99 75.74 -34.44
C THR A 334 -31.27 77.05 -34.78
N VAL A 335 -31.30 77.43 -36.04
CA VAL A 335 -30.81 78.73 -36.52
C VAL A 335 -31.97 79.72 -36.60
N SER A 336 -31.92 80.78 -35.79
CA SER A 336 -32.78 81.96 -35.93
C SER A 336 -32.12 82.98 -36.85
N VAL A 337 -32.82 83.45 -37.87
CA VAL A 337 -32.39 84.49 -38.80
C VAL A 337 -33.28 85.72 -38.66
N ASP A 338 -32.70 86.88 -38.36
CA ASP A 338 -33.38 88.19 -38.33
C ASP A 338 -32.85 89.06 -39.48
N ILE A 339 -33.74 89.82 -40.14
CA ILE A 339 -33.41 90.66 -41.30
C ILE A 339 -34.01 92.05 -41.18
N ALA A 340 -33.18 93.07 -41.37
CA ALA A 340 -33.58 94.47 -41.49
C ALA A 340 -33.16 95.05 -42.85
N ALA A 341 -34.14 95.35 -43.71
CA ALA A 341 -33.88 95.94 -45.02
C ALA A 341 -33.84 97.49 -44.98
N PRO A 342 -33.12 98.16 -45.90
CA PRO A 342 -32.99 99.62 -45.91
C PRO A 342 -34.29 100.41 -46.14
N ASP A 343 -35.36 99.76 -46.60
CA ASP A 343 -36.69 100.39 -46.71
C ASP A 343 -37.51 100.36 -45.41
N GLY A 344 -36.96 99.72 -44.36
CA GLY A 344 -37.58 99.53 -43.05
C GLY A 344 -38.31 98.20 -42.87
N THR A 345 -38.31 97.32 -43.88
CA THR A 345 -38.91 95.99 -43.79
C THR A 345 -38.14 95.14 -42.77
N LYS A 346 -38.88 94.43 -41.91
CA LYS A 346 -38.34 93.37 -41.06
C LYS A 346 -38.80 92.02 -41.53
N ALA A 347 -37.94 91.02 -41.47
CA ALA A 347 -38.29 89.62 -41.70
C ALA A 347 -37.46 88.74 -40.77
N GLY A 348 -37.88 87.50 -40.61
CA GLY A 348 -37.08 86.50 -39.92
C GLY A 348 -37.75 85.14 -39.94
N TRP A 349 -36.99 84.12 -39.57
CA TRP A 349 -37.44 82.73 -39.50
C TRP A 349 -36.51 81.90 -38.61
N ASP A 350 -37.02 80.79 -38.08
CA ASP A 350 -36.22 79.73 -37.48
C ASP A 350 -36.07 78.58 -38.49
N MET A 351 -34.94 77.87 -38.48
CA MET A 351 -34.73 76.69 -39.31
C MET A 351 -33.84 75.67 -38.59
N ASP A 352 -34.21 74.39 -38.69
CA ASP A 352 -33.34 73.29 -38.27
C ASP A 352 -32.26 72.99 -39.33
N LEU A 353 -31.26 72.17 -38.99
CA LEU A 353 -30.18 71.81 -39.91
C LEU A 353 -30.61 70.90 -41.07
N THR A 354 -31.87 70.43 -41.10
CA THR A 354 -32.46 69.82 -42.31
C THR A 354 -32.99 70.87 -43.30
N GLY A 355 -32.88 72.16 -42.97
CA GLY A 355 -33.35 73.28 -43.79
C GLY A 355 -34.86 73.50 -43.73
N LYS A 356 -35.56 72.84 -42.79
CA LYS A 356 -37.00 72.97 -42.59
C LYS A 356 -37.31 74.27 -41.81
N VAL A 357 -37.80 75.26 -42.56
CA VAL A 357 -38.16 76.58 -42.03
C VAL A 357 -39.43 76.52 -41.15
N SER A 358 -39.41 77.29 -40.06
CA SER A 358 -40.51 77.49 -39.11
C SER A 358 -40.53 78.95 -38.60
N ASN A 359 -41.58 79.33 -37.88
CA ASN A 359 -41.73 80.67 -37.27
C ASN A 359 -41.51 81.88 -38.22
N ASP A 360 -41.77 81.71 -39.52
CA ASP A 360 -41.46 82.71 -40.54
C ASP A 360 -42.37 83.95 -40.50
N PHE A 361 -41.77 85.14 -40.65
CA PHE A 361 -42.49 86.41 -40.74
C PHE A 361 -41.81 87.39 -41.72
N CYS A 362 -42.61 88.29 -42.31
CA CYS A 362 -42.09 89.44 -43.06
C CYS A 362 -43.04 90.66 -43.01
N ASP A 363 -42.68 91.63 -42.17
CA ASP A 363 -43.37 92.90 -41.97
C ASP A 363 -42.92 93.94 -43.01
N ALA A 364 -43.57 93.88 -44.18
CA ALA A 364 -43.30 94.76 -45.33
C ALA A 364 -43.45 96.26 -45.01
N ALA A 365 -42.36 97.03 -45.11
CA ALA A 365 -42.41 98.49 -45.02
C ALA A 365 -42.94 99.12 -46.32
N GLY A 366 -44.27 99.23 -46.39
CA GLY A 366 -44.96 99.87 -47.51
C GLY A 366 -44.80 99.13 -48.83
N ALA A 367 -44.89 99.87 -49.94
CA ALA A 367 -44.99 99.29 -51.28
C ALA A 367 -43.67 98.73 -51.85
N THR A 368 -42.52 99.12 -51.30
CA THR A 368 -41.23 98.47 -51.61
C THR A 368 -41.07 97.20 -50.81
N GLY A 369 -41.43 97.22 -49.52
CA GLY A 369 -41.31 96.07 -48.62
C GLY A 369 -42.07 94.83 -49.09
N THR A 370 -43.17 95.00 -49.84
CA THR A 370 -43.89 93.87 -50.44
C THR A 370 -43.08 93.14 -51.52
N VAL A 371 -42.16 93.84 -52.19
CA VAL A 371 -41.19 93.25 -53.14
C VAL A 371 -40.03 92.64 -52.36
N THR A 372 -39.53 93.33 -51.34
CA THR A 372 -38.47 92.87 -50.42
C THR A 372 -38.83 91.51 -49.79
N CYS A 373 -40.04 91.37 -49.23
CA CYS A 373 -40.56 90.08 -48.74
C CYS A 373 -40.68 89.03 -49.84
N GLY A 374 -40.98 89.40 -51.08
CA GLY A 374 -41.00 88.46 -52.22
C GLY A 374 -39.63 87.85 -52.50
N THR A 375 -38.55 88.64 -52.37
CA THR A 375 -37.16 88.16 -52.46
C THR A 375 -36.80 87.28 -51.28
N ILE A 376 -37.08 87.70 -50.04
CA ILE A 376 -36.77 86.95 -48.83
C ILE A 376 -37.50 85.58 -48.83
N ASN A 377 -38.80 85.56 -49.16
CA ASN A 377 -39.60 84.34 -49.31
C ASN A 377 -39.13 83.42 -50.46
N THR A 378 -38.25 83.90 -51.34
CA THR A 378 -37.58 83.07 -52.36
C THR A 378 -36.30 82.46 -51.81
N VAL A 379 -35.51 83.22 -51.03
CA VAL A 379 -34.31 82.72 -50.34
C VAL A 379 -34.65 81.67 -49.28
N MET A 380 -35.68 81.91 -48.44
CA MET A 380 -36.16 80.91 -47.47
C MET A 380 -36.48 79.55 -48.11
N LYS A 381 -37.05 79.56 -49.33
CA LYS A 381 -37.38 78.33 -50.08
C LYS A 381 -36.19 77.63 -50.73
N THR A 382 -34.99 78.19 -50.63
CA THR A 382 -33.75 77.54 -51.05
C THR A 382 -32.94 77.00 -49.87
N MET A 383 -33.33 77.27 -48.61
CA MET A 383 -32.58 76.84 -47.42
C MET A 383 -32.50 75.31 -47.28
N ASP A 384 -33.58 74.59 -47.60
CA ASP A 384 -33.63 73.14 -47.80
C ASP A 384 -32.48 72.59 -48.67
N THR A 385 -32.13 73.30 -49.76
CA THR A 385 -31.03 72.93 -50.67
C THR A 385 -29.65 73.46 -50.22
N VAL A 386 -29.61 74.46 -49.33
CA VAL A 386 -28.36 75.01 -48.78
C VAL A 386 -27.90 74.19 -47.57
N MET A 387 -28.82 73.73 -46.72
CA MET A 387 -28.48 73.11 -45.44
C MET A 387 -27.99 71.67 -45.52
N GLY A 388 -28.49 70.85 -46.45
CA GLY A 388 -28.02 69.46 -46.61
C GLY A 388 -26.48 69.35 -46.67
N PRO A 389 -25.80 70.05 -47.60
CA PRO A 389 -24.34 70.07 -47.68
C PRO A 389 -23.60 70.71 -46.49
N VAL A 390 -24.30 71.43 -45.60
CA VAL A 390 -23.74 72.00 -44.37
C VAL A 390 -23.84 70.97 -43.24
N TYR A 391 -25.01 70.34 -43.08
CA TYR A 391 -25.21 69.21 -42.18
C TYR A 391 -24.25 68.05 -42.53
N ASP A 392 -24.21 67.61 -43.80
CA ASP A 392 -23.34 66.53 -44.30
C ASP A 392 -21.84 66.79 -44.00
N LYS A 393 -21.43 68.06 -43.88
CA LYS A 393 -20.05 68.49 -43.60
C LYS A 393 -19.76 68.63 -42.10
N LEU A 394 -20.77 68.94 -41.29
CA LEU A 394 -20.65 69.03 -39.83
C LEU A 394 -20.71 67.63 -39.20
N SER A 395 -21.58 66.74 -39.71
CA SER A 395 -21.68 65.32 -39.33
C SER A 395 -20.77 64.40 -40.16
N ASP A 396 -19.72 64.94 -40.79
CA ASP A 396 -18.71 64.15 -41.49
C ASP A 396 -17.78 63.49 -40.44
N PRO A 397 -17.56 62.16 -40.44
CA PRO A 397 -16.56 61.50 -39.60
C PRO A 397 -15.10 61.83 -39.99
N SER A 398 -14.89 62.76 -40.92
CA SER A 398 -13.62 63.47 -41.17
C SER A 398 -13.75 65.00 -41.07
N GLY A 399 -14.84 65.49 -40.47
CA GLY A 399 -15.28 66.88 -40.38
C GLY A 399 -14.56 67.72 -39.31
N LEU A 400 -15.26 68.71 -38.74
CA LEU A 400 -14.74 69.56 -37.66
C LEU A 400 -14.91 68.88 -36.29
N LEU A 401 -16.15 68.47 -35.96
CA LEU A 401 -16.47 67.79 -34.70
C LEU A 401 -15.53 66.60 -34.44
N TYR A 402 -15.42 65.68 -35.41
CA TYR A 402 -14.54 64.51 -35.28
C TYR A 402 -13.08 64.90 -35.02
N LYS A 403 -12.57 65.99 -35.60
CA LYS A 403 -11.19 66.44 -35.33
C LYS A 403 -11.03 66.96 -33.91
N ALA A 404 -11.95 67.81 -33.45
CA ALA A 404 -11.94 68.29 -32.07
C ALA A 404 -12.02 67.11 -31.09
N PHE A 405 -12.97 66.19 -31.27
CA PHE A 405 -13.05 64.97 -30.45
C PHE A 405 -11.81 64.08 -30.53
N THR A 406 -11.14 63.93 -31.68
CA THR A 406 -9.85 63.20 -31.72
C THR A 406 -8.72 63.93 -30.97
N THR A 407 -8.72 65.27 -30.94
CA THR A 407 -7.74 66.05 -30.17
C THR A 407 -8.00 65.98 -28.68
N ILE A 408 -9.28 66.01 -28.26
CA ILE A 408 -9.70 65.73 -26.88
C ILE A 408 -9.23 64.32 -26.48
N LYS A 409 -9.58 63.31 -27.30
CA LYS A 409 -9.21 61.90 -27.08
C LYS A 409 -7.72 61.73 -26.85
N THR A 410 -6.86 62.23 -27.74
CA THR A 410 -5.41 62.00 -27.62
C THR A 410 -4.77 62.89 -26.57
N ASP A 411 -4.95 64.21 -26.67
CA ASP A 411 -4.07 65.18 -26.00
C ASP A 411 -4.64 65.65 -24.65
N MET A 412 -5.96 65.56 -24.45
CA MET A 412 -6.65 66.01 -23.20
C MET A 412 -7.11 64.87 -22.30
N MET A 413 -7.28 63.65 -22.82
CA MET A 413 -7.72 62.48 -22.05
C MET A 413 -6.69 61.34 -22.04
N THR A 414 -6.46 60.67 -23.17
CA THR A 414 -5.66 59.43 -23.21
C THR A 414 -4.23 59.65 -22.72
N VAL A 415 -3.57 60.75 -23.11
CA VAL A 415 -2.20 61.06 -22.67
C VAL A 415 -2.11 61.41 -21.17
N PRO A 416 -2.85 62.39 -20.62
CA PRO A 416 -2.74 62.73 -19.20
C PRO A 416 -3.21 61.62 -18.26
N ILE A 417 -4.32 60.93 -18.57
CA ILE A 417 -4.84 59.86 -17.71
C ILE A 417 -3.85 58.68 -17.66
N ARG A 418 -3.32 58.22 -18.81
CA ARG A 418 -2.24 57.21 -18.82
C ARG A 418 -0.98 57.72 -18.12
N ALA A 419 -0.58 58.97 -18.30
CA ALA A 419 0.61 59.51 -17.63
C ALA A 419 0.50 59.54 -16.09
N ALA A 420 -0.72 59.56 -15.54
CA ALA A 420 -0.98 59.44 -14.11
C ALA A 420 -1.11 57.98 -13.63
N LEU A 421 -1.72 57.11 -14.44
CA LEU A 421 -2.00 55.71 -14.07
C LEU A 421 -0.85 54.74 -14.40
N ASP A 422 -0.21 54.85 -15.56
CA ASP A 422 0.91 54.00 -16.03
C ASP A 422 1.99 53.75 -14.95
N PRO A 423 2.38 54.72 -14.08
CA PRO A 423 3.38 54.48 -13.03
C PRO A 423 2.91 53.51 -11.93
N PHE A 424 1.65 53.60 -11.50
CA PHE A 424 1.04 52.71 -10.49
C PHE A 424 0.70 51.35 -11.09
N LEU A 425 0.07 51.37 -12.28
CA LEU A 425 -0.20 50.20 -13.11
C LEU A 425 1.06 49.37 -13.36
N LYS A 426 2.22 50.02 -13.56
CA LYS A 426 3.50 49.33 -13.65
C LYS A 426 3.98 48.73 -12.32
N LEU A 427 3.70 49.33 -11.16
CA LEU A 427 4.06 48.72 -9.87
C LEU A 427 3.28 47.40 -9.67
N ILE A 428 1.98 47.37 -10.02
CA ILE A 428 1.20 46.14 -10.03
C ILE A 428 1.85 45.09 -10.94
N ALA A 429 2.19 45.47 -12.18
CA ALA A 429 2.87 44.59 -13.15
C ALA A 429 4.34 44.23 -12.82
N ASP A 430 4.96 44.87 -11.82
CA ASP A 430 6.25 44.50 -11.24
C ASP A 430 6.07 43.61 -9.97
N ASN A 431 4.88 43.02 -9.79
CA ASN A 431 4.43 42.22 -8.64
C ASN A 431 4.47 43.00 -7.30
N LEU A 432 3.71 44.10 -7.22
CA LEU A 432 3.42 44.77 -5.94
C LEU A 432 2.44 43.97 -5.07
N VAL A 433 1.46 43.32 -5.71
CA VAL A 433 0.45 42.44 -5.10
C VAL A 433 0.12 41.30 -6.05
N SER A 434 -0.35 40.19 -5.50
CA SER A 434 -0.91 39.02 -6.21
C SER A 434 -2.29 38.75 -5.60
N LEU A 435 -3.31 38.54 -6.44
CA LEU A 435 -4.69 38.30 -6.00
C LEU A 435 -5.19 36.99 -6.59
N GLN A 436 -5.25 35.94 -5.78
CA GLN A 436 -5.70 34.62 -6.18
C GLN A 436 -7.12 34.33 -5.67
N ILE A 437 -7.90 33.61 -6.47
CA ILE A 437 -9.18 33.02 -6.08
C ILE A 437 -9.07 31.49 -6.10
N ASN A 438 -9.85 30.83 -5.25
CA ASN A 438 -9.71 29.40 -4.96
C ASN A 438 -8.26 29.03 -4.59
N HIS A 439 -7.64 29.78 -3.68
CA HIS A 439 -6.26 29.51 -3.28
C HIS A 439 -6.23 28.25 -2.42
N GLN A 440 -5.41 27.27 -2.81
CA GLN A 440 -5.34 25.95 -2.17
C GLN A 440 -3.90 25.56 -1.88
N GLU A 441 -3.60 25.32 -0.60
CA GLU A 441 -2.39 24.63 -0.17
C GLU A 441 -2.75 23.19 0.23
N THR A 442 -2.01 22.21 -0.29
CA THR A 442 -2.28 20.78 -0.09
C THR A 442 -1.07 20.09 0.52
N THR A 443 -1.26 19.41 1.65
CA THR A 443 -0.25 18.52 2.25
C THR A 443 -0.45 17.11 1.72
N GLU A 444 0.63 16.53 1.19
CA GLU A 444 0.71 15.12 0.80
C GLU A 444 1.48 14.32 1.85
N CYS A 445 1.01 13.11 2.11
CA CYS A 445 1.71 12.10 2.91
C CYS A 445 2.06 10.88 2.04
N THR A 446 2.85 9.95 2.58
CA THR A 446 3.18 8.69 1.92
C THR A 446 2.75 7.52 2.80
N ALA A 447 1.85 6.67 2.30
CA ALA A 447 1.35 5.50 3.01
C ALA A 447 2.38 4.36 3.02
N ALA A 448 2.14 3.33 3.84
CA ALA A 448 3.06 2.22 4.05
C ALA A 448 3.35 1.38 2.78
N ASP A 449 2.47 1.39 1.78
CA ASP A 449 2.67 0.76 0.47
C ASP A 449 3.57 1.56 -0.49
N GLY A 450 3.89 2.81 -0.14
CA GLY A 450 4.65 3.76 -0.96
C GLY A 450 3.80 4.60 -1.91
N SER A 451 2.47 4.56 -1.81
CA SER A 451 1.57 5.50 -2.49
C SER A 451 1.57 6.86 -1.79
N THR A 452 1.30 7.92 -2.55
CA THR A 452 1.16 9.29 -2.05
C THR A 452 -0.29 9.73 -2.17
N THR A 453 -0.87 10.19 -1.06
CA THR A 453 -2.22 10.78 -1.04
C THR A 453 -2.20 12.16 -0.37
N VAL A 454 -3.21 12.97 -0.67
CA VAL A 454 -3.43 14.24 0.01
C VAL A 454 -4.08 13.95 1.35
N ASN A 455 -3.51 14.48 2.43
CA ASN A 455 -4.05 14.37 3.79
C ASN A 455 -4.24 15.72 4.50
N GLY A 456 -3.83 16.82 3.87
CA GLY A 456 -4.22 18.17 4.30
C GLY A 456 -4.68 18.99 3.11
N VAL A 457 -5.80 19.70 3.25
CA VAL A 457 -6.27 20.70 2.29
C VAL A 457 -6.65 21.94 3.06
N GLU A 458 -6.10 23.08 2.66
CA GLU A 458 -6.47 24.41 3.12
C GLU A 458 -6.96 25.22 1.91
N VAL A 459 -8.18 25.76 1.98
CA VAL A 459 -8.83 26.55 0.93
C VAL A 459 -9.10 27.95 1.46
N SER A 460 -8.59 28.96 0.75
CA SER A 460 -9.00 30.36 0.91
C SER A 460 -9.77 30.79 -0.33
N ALA A 461 -11.02 31.25 -0.16
CA ALA A 461 -11.84 31.70 -1.29
C ALA A 461 -11.15 32.84 -2.08
N LEU A 462 -10.45 33.71 -1.36
CA LEU A 462 -9.58 34.76 -1.89
C LEU A 462 -8.26 34.81 -1.10
N SER A 463 -7.13 34.98 -1.78
CA SER A 463 -5.79 35.09 -1.18
C SER A 463 -5.00 36.25 -1.81
N LEU A 464 -4.83 37.33 -1.05
CA LEU A 464 -4.08 38.53 -1.45
C LEU A 464 -2.64 38.46 -0.91
N GLY A 465 -1.69 38.16 -1.79
CA GLY A 465 -0.25 38.25 -1.52
C GLY A 465 0.30 39.67 -1.68
N VAL A 466 1.26 40.05 -0.85
CA VAL A 466 2.00 41.32 -0.97
C VAL A 466 3.43 41.07 -1.45
N GLY A 467 3.92 41.89 -2.38
CA GLY A 467 5.27 41.80 -2.94
C GLY A 467 5.53 40.47 -3.66
N ASP A 468 6.50 39.70 -3.18
CA ASP A 468 6.80 38.35 -3.70
C ASP A 468 5.77 37.29 -3.29
N GLY A 469 4.70 37.68 -2.58
CA GLY A 469 3.60 36.81 -2.19
C GLY A 469 3.94 35.89 -1.02
N THR A 470 5.06 36.13 -0.31
CA THR A 470 5.48 35.35 0.86
C THR A 470 4.63 35.62 2.10
N ALA A 471 3.99 36.79 2.20
CA ALA A 471 2.87 37.03 3.10
C ALA A 471 1.56 37.13 2.31
N ARG A 472 0.52 36.45 2.79
CA ARG A 472 -0.81 36.40 2.15
C ARG A 472 -1.92 36.66 3.18
N LEU A 473 -2.93 37.41 2.76
CA LEU A 473 -4.20 37.61 3.46
C LEU A 473 -5.24 36.67 2.83
N GLY A 474 -5.67 35.65 3.57
CA GLY A 474 -6.79 34.78 3.20
C GLY A 474 -8.12 35.33 3.68
N ILE A 475 -9.14 35.38 2.81
CA ILE A 475 -10.52 35.72 3.14
C ILE A 475 -11.44 34.55 2.77
N GLY A 476 -12.30 34.14 3.71
CA GLY A 476 -13.15 32.96 3.59
C GLY A 476 -12.30 31.70 3.55
N ASN A 477 -11.76 31.31 4.70
CA ASN A 477 -10.77 30.25 4.84
C ASN A 477 -11.39 29.01 5.53
N ALA A 478 -11.00 27.82 5.08
CA ALA A 478 -11.36 26.53 5.68
C ALA A 478 -10.27 25.51 5.36
N GLY A 479 -9.89 24.68 6.33
CA GLY A 479 -8.90 23.63 6.15
C GLY A 479 -9.18 22.40 7.01
N VAL A 480 -8.81 21.23 6.49
CA VAL A 480 -8.89 19.94 7.20
C VAL A 480 -7.62 19.14 6.92
N ARG A 481 -7.03 18.57 7.98
CA ARG A 481 -5.97 17.56 7.95
C ARG A 481 -6.53 16.27 8.52
N THR A 482 -6.26 15.15 7.88
CA THR A 482 -6.58 13.79 8.35
C THR A 482 -5.30 12.95 8.44
N ASP A 483 -5.41 11.78 9.05
CA ASP A 483 -4.28 10.84 9.19
C ASP A 483 -4.32 9.78 8.07
N SER A 484 -4.69 10.17 6.84
CA SER A 484 -5.01 9.24 5.74
C SER A 484 -3.82 8.45 5.16
N CYS A 485 -2.62 8.57 5.76
CA CYS A 485 -1.47 7.68 5.51
C CYS A 485 -1.06 6.81 6.70
N ASP A 486 -1.51 7.10 7.92
CA ASP A 486 -1.35 6.16 9.03
C ASP A 486 -2.58 5.24 9.06
N GLU A 487 -2.39 3.98 8.69
CA GLU A 487 -3.46 2.98 8.84
C GLU A 487 -3.78 2.68 10.31
N SER A 488 -2.99 3.22 11.26
CA SER A 488 -3.34 3.40 12.68
C SER A 488 -4.28 4.59 12.93
N ALA A 489 -5.11 4.94 11.95
CA ALA A 489 -6.41 5.56 12.19
C ALA A 489 -7.16 4.71 13.23
N ALA A 490 -7.12 5.14 14.50
CA ALA A 490 -7.48 4.30 15.63
C ALA A 490 -8.90 3.75 15.50
N GLY A 491 -8.99 2.45 15.23
CA GLY A 491 -10.25 1.72 15.28
C GLY A 491 -10.86 1.77 16.69
N PRO A 492 -12.15 1.42 16.82
CA PRO A 492 -12.81 1.40 18.11
C PRO A 492 -12.00 0.56 19.13
N SER A 493 -11.81 1.09 20.33
CA SER A 493 -10.93 0.47 21.33
C SER A 493 -11.74 -0.26 22.41
N ILE A 494 -11.26 -1.42 22.87
CA ILE A 494 -11.87 -2.13 24.02
C ILE A 494 -10.86 -2.20 25.17
N ASP A 495 -11.16 -1.52 26.28
CA ASP A 495 -10.44 -1.71 27.54
C ASP A 495 -11.15 -2.80 28.37
N THR A 496 -10.38 -3.76 28.89
CA THR A 496 -10.90 -4.89 29.69
C THR A 496 -10.42 -4.82 31.15
N SER A 497 -11.13 -5.49 32.07
CA SER A 497 -10.57 -5.81 33.38
C SER A 497 -9.74 -7.09 33.33
N SER A 498 -8.41 -6.96 33.37
CA SER A 498 -7.45 -8.07 33.43
C SER A 498 -6.66 -8.05 34.76
N PRO A 499 -6.34 -9.20 35.37
CA PRO A 499 -6.71 -10.56 34.97
C PRO A 499 -8.09 -10.98 35.49
N ALA A 500 -8.72 -11.96 34.84
CA ALA A 500 -10.07 -12.46 35.18
C ALA A 500 -10.10 -14.01 35.30
N PRO A 501 -10.93 -14.60 36.17
CA PRO A 501 -10.95 -16.04 36.37
C PRO A 501 -11.78 -16.78 35.31
N ALA A 502 -11.37 -18.01 34.99
CA ALA A 502 -12.21 -18.97 34.29
C ALA A 502 -13.55 -19.17 35.02
N GLY A 503 -14.67 -19.10 34.28
CA GLY A 503 -16.03 -19.13 34.85
C GLY A 503 -16.49 -17.80 35.47
N GLY A 504 -15.68 -16.74 35.40
CA GLY A 504 -16.00 -15.39 35.86
C GLY A 504 -16.60 -14.49 34.78
N GLU A 505 -16.40 -13.19 34.94
CA GLU A 505 -16.77 -12.15 33.97
C GLU A 505 -15.71 -11.04 33.95
N THR A 506 -15.48 -10.42 32.80
CA THR A 506 -14.62 -9.23 32.65
C THR A 506 -15.47 -8.02 32.26
N THR A 507 -15.20 -6.85 32.84
CA THR A 507 -15.89 -5.60 32.49
C THR A 507 -15.27 -4.96 31.26
N LEU A 508 -16.10 -4.49 30.34
CA LEU A 508 -15.70 -3.77 29.13
C LEU A 508 -16.09 -2.29 29.24
N ASP A 509 -15.11 -1.38 29.14
CA ASP A 509 -15.34 0.02 28.78
C ASP A 509 -14.76 0.19 27.34
N SER A 510 -15.42 0.91 26.43
CA SER A 510 -15.04 0.97 25.00
C SER A 510 -15.51 2.27 24.34
N THR A 511 -14.75 2.74 23.34
CA THR A 511 -14.94 4.05 22.67
C THR A 511 -14.67 3.96 21.16
N GLY A 512 -15.16 4.94 20.38
CA GLY A 512 -14.81 5.07 18.95
C GLY A 512 -15.76 4.36 17.98
N TRP A 513 -16.92 3.88 18.44
CA TRP A 513 -17.94 3.28 17.58
C TRP A 513 -18.93 4.32 17.05
N ALA A 514 -19.66 3.96 15.98
CA ALA A 514 -20.86 4.71 15.58
C ALA A 514 -21.91 4.76 16.72
N PRO A 515 -22.59 5.90 16.96
CA PRO A 515 -23.64 5.98 17.99
C PRO A 515 -24.87 5.10 17.73
N ASP A 516 -25.59 4.73 18.79
CA ASP A 516 -26.83 3.91 18.75
C ASP A 516 -26.72 2.59 17.94
N THR A 517 -25.52 2.00 17.85
CA THR A 517 -25.16 0.88 16.96
C THR A 517 -24.92 -0.44 17.71
N ASP A 518 -25.43 -1.55 17.18
CA ASP A 518 -25.30 -2.89 17.78
C ASP A 518 -23.96 -3.56 17.43
N VAL A 519 -22.99 -3.51 18.35
CA VAL A 519 -21.68 -4.17 18.23
C VAL A 519 -21.77 -5.61 18.75
N THR A 520 -21.28 -6.59 18.00
CA THR A 520 -21.10 -7.97 18.47
C THR A 520 -19.73 -8.10 19.11
N VAL A 521 -19.63 -8.71 20.29
CA VAL A 521 -18.37 -8.87 21.03
C VAL A 521 -18.13 -10.35 21.34
N GLU A 522 -16.96 -10.84 20.95
CA GLU A 522 -16.52 -12.23 21.06
C GLU A 522 -15.23 -12.32 21.88
N LEU A 523 -14.97 -13.46 22.51
CA LEU A 523 -13.72 -13.78 23.20
C LEU A 523 -12.95 -14.78 22.32
N ASN A 524 -11.72 -14.48 21.95
CA ASN A 524 -10.92 -15.31 21.05
C ASN A 524 -9.70 -15.88 21.78
N GLY A 525 -9.38 -17.14 21.50
CA GLY A 525 -8.23 -17.85 22.06
C GLY A 525 -6.88 -17.40 21.51
N PRO A 526 -5.76 -17.90 22.05
CA PRO A 526 -4.40 -17.65 21.52
C PRO A 526 -4.18 -18.11 20.06
N ASP A 527 -5.06 -18.97 19.56
CA ASP A 527 -5.14 -19.46 18.18
C ASP A 527 -6.06 -18.61 17.27
N GLY A 528 -6.77 -17.64 17.84
CA GLY A 528 -7.75 -16.77 17.19
C GLY A 528 -9.17 -17.34 17.11
N GLU A 529 -9.42 -18.58 17.57
CA GLU A 529 -10.74 -19.21 17.48
C GLU A 529 -11.71 -18.72 18.56
N PRO A 530 -13.05 -18.73 18.33
CA PRO A 530 -14.04 -18.26 19.30
C PRO A 530 -14.18 -19.13 20.56
N VAL A 531 -14.23 -18.50 21.74
CA VAL A 531 -14.27 -19.14 23.05
C VAL A 531 -15.47 -18.64 23.87
N GLY A 532 -16.62 -19.29 23.67
CA GLY A 532 -17.87 -19.01 24.40
C GLY A 532 -19.04 -18.61 23.49
N ASP A 533 -20.09 -18.03 24.08
CA ASP A 533 -21.19 -17.40 23.33
C ASP A 533 -20.91 -15.88 23.20
N PRO A 534 -20.87 -15.29 22.00
CA PRO A 534 -20.69 -13.86 21.82
C PRO A 534 -21.90 -13.06 22.32
N ILE A 535 -21.66 -11.82 22.77
CA ILE A 535 -22.68 -10.87 23.22
C ILE A 535 -22.95 -9.79 22.16
N THR A 536 -24.06 -9.07 22.29
CA THR A 536 -24.35 -7.88 21.48
C THR A 536 -24.59 -6.68 22.39
N VAL A 537 -23.91 -5.57 22.12
CA VAL A 537 -23.87 -4.36 22.93
C VAL A 537 -24.25 -3.18 22.04
N THR A 538 -25.38 -2.54 22.31
CA THR A 538 -25.74 -1.27 21.64
C THR A 538 -24.93 -0.13 22.25
N THR A 539 -24.21 0.63 21.43
CA THR A 539 -23.45 1.82 21.83
C THR A 539 -24.38 2.96 22.25
N ASP A 540 -23.87 3.90 23.05
CA ASP A 540 -24.60 5.11 23.42
C ASP A 540 -24.49 6.24 22.38
N GLY A 541 -25.15 7.37 22.67
CA GLY A 541 -25.19 8.53 21.77
C GLY A 541 -23.84 9.23 21.56
N ASP A 542 -22.83 8.88 22.35
CA ASP A 542 -21.47 9.41 22.29
C ASP A 542 -20.46 8.34 21.74
N GLY A 543 -20.95 7.20 21.23
CA GLY A 543 -20.15 6.14 20.59
C GLY A 543 -19.49 5.13 21.54
N ASN A 544 -19.97 5.04 22.79
CA ASN A 544 -19.32 4.25 23.85
C ASN A 544 -20.15 3.03 24.28
N PHE A 545 -19.52 2.03 24.90
CA PHE A 545 -20.27 0.93 25.53
C PHE A 545 -21.00 1.41 26.80
N PRO A 546 -22.26 0.95 27.05
CA PRO A 546 -22.97 1.27 28.27
C PRO A 546 -22.20 0.85 29.52
N LYS A 547 -21.99 1.79 30.45
CA LYS A 547 -21.14 1.55 31.63
C LYS A 547 -21.59 0.35 32.46
N GLY A 548 -20.67 -0.60 32.64
CA GLY A 548 -20.93 -1.87 33.34
C GLY A 548 -21.36 -3.00 32.41
N THR A 549 -21.08 -2.89 31.12
CA THR A 549 -21.04 -4.02 30.19
C THR A 549 -20.01 -5.06 30.68
N VAL A 550 -20.36 -6.33 30.59
CA VAL A 550 -19.51 -7.47 31.00
C VAL A 550 -19.57 -8.59 29.97
N LEU A 551 -18.45 -9.27 29.78
CA LEU A 551 -18.32 -10.49 28.97
C LEU A 551 -18.08 -11.69 29.91
N PRO A 552 -18.94 -12.73 29.89
CA PRO A 552 -18.75 -13.92 30.71
C PRO A 552 -17.66 -14.82 30.13
N ILE A 553 -16.81 -15.37 30.99
CA ILE A 553 -15.69 -16.25 30.61
C ILE A 553 -16.12 -17.71 30.86
N PRO A 554 -15.95 -18.65 29.90
CA PRO A 554 -16.28 -20.06 30.12
C PRO A 554 -15.52 -20.67 31.31
N ALA A 555 -16.11 -21.68 31.95
CA ALA A 555 -15.54 -22.32 33.16
C ALA A 555 -14.55 -23.45 32.84
N ASP A 556 -14.48 -23.86 31.58
CA ASP A 556 -13.66 -24.92 31.01
C ASP A 556 -12.57 -24.38 30.06
N VAL A 557 -12.32 -23.07 30.09
CA VAL A 557 -11.25 -22.42 29.32
C VAL A 557 -9.88 -22.66 29.94
N THR A 558 -8.88 -22.93 29.11
CA THR A 558 -7.47 -23.04 29.51
C THR A 558 -6.93 -21.66 29.95
N PRO A 559 -6.13 -21.56 31.03
CA PRO A 559 -5.41 -20.33 31.36
C PRO A 559 -4.50 -19.83 30.23
N GLY A 560 -4.39 -18.50 30.08
CA GLY A 560 -3.61 -17.86 29.03
C GLY A 560 -4.04 -16.42 28.79
N ASP A 561 -3.45 -15.78 27.78
CA ASP A 561 -3.89 -14.47 27.29
C ASP A 561 -4.90 -14.65 26.15
N PHE A 562 -6.00 -13.90 26.21
CA PHE A 562 -7.12 -13.95 25.26
C PHE A 562 -7.39 -12.54 24.73
N THR A 563 -7.81 -12.43 23.47
CA THR A 563 -8.18 -11.14 22.86
C THR A 563 -9.69 -11.08 22.70
N ILE A 564 -10.30 -9.98 23.13
CA ILE A 564 -11.73 -9.70 22.97
C ILE A 564 -11.91 -8.88 21.69
N VAL A 565 -12.71 -9.38 20.76
CA VAL A 565 -12.95 -8.76 19.46
C VAL A 565 -14.39 -8.23 19.39
N GLY A 566 -14.53 -6.92 19.28
CA GLY A 566 -15.77 -6.26 18.87
C GLY A 566 -15.86 -6.17 17.35
N THR A 567 -17.07 -6.27 16.80
CA THR A 567 -17.35 -6.03 15.37
C THR A 567 -18.74 -5.41 15.20
N ASP A 568 -18.83 -4.31 14.45
CA ASP A 568 -20.10 -3.62 14.18
C ASP A 568 -20.80 -4.12 12.88
N PRO A 569 -22.02 -3.64 12.54
CA PRO A 569 -22.76 -4.11 11.37
C PRO A 569 -22.17 -3.70 10.01
N ASP A 570 -21.30 -2.68 9.98
CA ASP A 570 -20.66 -2.17 8.76
C ASP A 570 -19.26 -2.80 8.54
N GLY A 571 -18.69 -3.41 9.58
CA GLY A 571 -17.50 -4.26 9.54
C GLY A 571 -16.28 -3.70 10.27
N ASN A 572 -16.44 -2.62 11.06
CA ASN A 572 -15.35 -2.09 11.87
C ASN A 572 -15.06 -3.02 13.05
N THR A 573 -13.78 -3.23 13.36
CA THR A 573 -13.32 -4.12 14.43
C THR A 573 -12.57 -3.36 15.51
N GLY A 574 -12.71 -3.83 16.75
CA GLY A 574 -12.02 -3.27 17.92
C GLY A 574 -11.54 -4.37 18.84
N GLU A 575 -10.32 -4.24 19.38
CA GLU A 575 -9.64 -5.29 20.15
C GLU A 575 -9.32 -4.84 21.58
N GLY A 576 -9.19 -5.82 22.49
CA GLY A 576 -8.79 -5.60 23.89
C GLY A 576 -8.38 -6.90 24.59
N ASP A 577 -7.21 -6.92 25.23
CA ASP A 577 -6.65 -8.14 25.82
C ASP A 577 -7.17 -8.43 27.24
N VAL A 578 -7.31 -9.71 27.58
CA VAL A 578 -7.61 -10.20 28.94
C VAL A 578 -6.80 -11.45 29.27
N THR A 579 -6.10 -11.45 30.40
CA THR A 579 -5.38 -12.62 30.92
C THR A 579 -6.34 -13.45 31.77
N VAL A 580 -6.55 -14.71 31.40
CA VAL A 580 -7.44 -15.65 32.10
C VAL A 580 -6.63 -16.63 32.94
N TYR A 581 -7.02 -16.80 34.20
CA TYR A 581 -6.42 -17.77 35.13
C TYR A 581 -7.48 -18.74 35.68
N ALA A 582 -7.07 -19.97 36.04
CA ALA A 582 -7.96 -20.99 36.59
C ALA A 582 -7.34 -21.57 37.87
N PRO A 583 -7.77 -21.12 39.06
CA PRO A 583 -7.22 -21.61 40.32
C PRO A 583 -7.82 -22.96 40.72
N ASP A 584 -6.99 -23.87 41.23
CA ASP A 584 -7.44 -25.10 41.91
C ASP A 584 -7.32 -24.99 43.44
N LEU A 585 -8.15 -25.73 44.16
CA LEU A 585 -8.14 -25.82 45.62
C LEU A 585 -8.36 -27.27 46.06
N THR A 586 -7.29 -27.91 46.51
CA THR A 586 -7.30 -29.25 47.13
C THR A 586 -7.00 -29.14 48.63
N VAL A 587 -7.74 -29.88 49.47
CA VAL A 587 -7.58 -29.85 50.93
C VAL A 587 -7.35 -31.24 51.50
N ALA A 588 -6.29 -31.38 52.30
CA ALA A 588 -5.90 -32.64 52.92
C ALA A 588 -6.89 -33.04 54.03
N GLY A 589 -7.48 -34.23 53.89
CA GLY A 589 -8.38 -34.83 54.87
C GLY A 589 -8.31 -36.37 54.89
N PRO A 590 -8.94 -37.02 55.88
CA PRO A 590 -9.73 -36.42 56.95
C PRO A 590 -8.89 -35.87 58.11
N VAL A 591 -9.44 -34.91 58.84
CA VAL A 591 -8.80 -34.24 60.00
C VAL A 591 -9.65 -34.31 61.26
N TYR A 592 -9.08 -34.02 62.42
CA TYR A 592 -9.83 -33.93 63.68
C TYR A 592 -10.19 -32.49 64.07
N PRO A 593 -11.24 -32.29 64.89
CA PRO A 593 -11.47 -31.00 65.54
C PRO A 593 -10.25 -30.59 66.39
N GLY A 594 -9.68 -29.41 66.13
CA GLY A 594 -8.45 -28.91 66.72
C GLY A 594 -7.20 -29.05 65.83
N ASP A 595 -7.25 -29.86 64.77
CA ASP A 595 -6.17 -29.95 63.77
C ASP A 595 -6.30 -28.83 62.72
N CYS A 596 -5.21 -28.60 61.99
CA CYS A 596 -5.22 -27.83 60.74
C CYS A 596 -5.32 -28.78 59.54
N ALA A 597 -6.23 -28.50 58.60
CA ALA A 597 -6.26 -29.15 57.29
C ALA A 597 -5.34 -28.38 56.33
N ALA A 598 -4.28 -29.04 55.85
CA ALA A 598 -3.36 -28.45 54.88
C ALA A 598 -4.06 -28.20 53.55
N ILE A 599 -3.71 -27.10 52.88
CA ILE A 599 -4.27 -26.67 51.62
C ILE A 599 -3.17 -26.74 50.56
N THR A 600 -3.46 -27.37 49.43
CA THR A 600 -2.63 -27.35 48.22
C THR A 600 -3.45 -26.67 47.13
N SER A 601 -2.96 -25.56 46.61
CA SER A 601 -3.75 -24.65 45.80
C SER A 601 -2.82 -23.75 44.99
N GLY A 602 -3.09 -23.65 43.69
CA GLY A 602 -2.27 -22.93 42.72
C GLY A 602 -3.11 -22.42 41.56
N GLY A 603 -2.48 -21.74 40.60
CA GLY A 603 -3.17 -21.13 39.46
C GLY A 603 -3.99 -19.87 39.79
N TRP A 604 -3.79 -19.26 40.97
CA TRP A 604 -4.36 -17.95 41.30
C TRP A 604 -3.63 -16.82 40.56
N ALA A 605 -4.23 -15.63 40.50
CA ALA A 605 -3.53 -14.43 40.02
C ALA A 605 -2.26 -14.16 40.86
N PRO A 606 -1.08 -13.95 40.26
CA PRO A 606 0.17 -13.73 40.99
C PRO A 606 0.14 -12.55 41.98
N ASP A 607 0.84 -12.69 43.12
CA ASP A 607 0.90 -11.72 44.23
C ASP A 607 -0.48 -11.30 44.84
N SER A 608 -1.58 -12.01 44.54
CA SER A 608 -2.95 -11.70 45.03
C SER A 608 -3.26 -12.20 46.45
N GLU A 609 -4.16 -11.53 47.18
CA GLU A 609 -4.61 -11.95 48.53
C GLU A 609 -5.79 -12.92 48.45
N ILE A 610 -5.59 -14.15 48.92
CA ILE A 610 -6.55 -15.26 48.88
C ILE A 610 -7.15 -15.49 50.26
N THR A 611 -8.47 -15.37 50.38
CA THR A 611 -9.24 -15.68 51.60
C THR A 611 -9.80 -17.10 51.52
N VAL A 612 -9.35 -17.98 52.41
CA VAL A 612 -9.82 -19.36 52.55
C VAL A 612 -10.68 -19.51 53.80
N GLN A 613 -11.88 -20.09 53.67
CA GLN A 613 -12.86 -20.22 54.74
C GLN A 613 -13.51 -21.61 54.75
N LEU A 614 -13.44 -22.31 55.88
CA LEU A 614 -14.24 -23.52 56.15
C LEU A 614 -15.72 -23.15 56.33
N THR A 615 -16.63 -23.91 55.71
CA THR A 615 -18.09 -23.75 55.77
C THR A 615 -18.78 -25.07 56.13
N ASP A 616 -19.91 -24.99 56.82
CA ASP A 616 -20.79 -26.14 57.08
C ASP A 616 -21.70 -26.45 55.88
N ALA A 617 -22.38 -27.60 55.92
CA ALA A 617 -23.30 -28.05 54.85
C ALA A 617 -24.55 -27.17 54.64
N ASP A 618 -24.79 -26.13 55.47
CA ASP A 618 -25.77 -25.07 55.23
C ASP A 618 -25.13 -23.83 54.55
N GLY A 619 -23.86 -23.91 54.15
CA GLY A 619 -23.08 -22.85 53.50
C GLY A 619 -22.57 -21.75 54.45
N LYS A 620 -22.58 -21.99 55.76
CA LYS A 620 -22.26 -20.97 56.77
C LYS A 620 -20.81 -21.13 57.27
N PRO A 621 -20.04 -20.04 57.44
CA PRO A 621 -18.66 -20.13 57.92
C PRO A 621 -18.54 -20.79 59.31
N VAL A 622 -17.46 -21.54 59.47
CA VAL A 622 -17.03 -22.31 60.64
C VAL A 622 -15.56 -21.95 60.92
N GLY A 623 -15.28 -21.43 62.11
CA GLY A 623 -13.96 -20.86 62.43
C GLY A 623 -13.75 -19.47 61.83
N ASP A 624 -12.55 -18.92 62.06
CA ASP A 624 -12.10 -17.66 61.45
C ASP A 624 -11.48 -17.95 60.06
N PRO A 625 -11.60 -17.05 59.06
CA PRO A 625 -10.98 -17.22 57.76
C PRO A 625 -9.46 -17.08 57.83
N VAL A 626 -8.77 -17.76 56.90
CA VAL A 626 -7.32 -17.68 56.70
C VAL A 626 -7.06 -16.81 55.47
N ALA A 627 -6.19 -15.81 55.60
CA ALA A 627 -5.69 -15.05 54.46
C ALA A 627 -4.27 -15.53 54.11
N ALA A 628 -4.04 -15.82 52.85
CA ALA A 628 -2.75 -16.14 52.25
C ALA A 628 -2.47 -15.20 51.08
N THR A 629 -1.25 -15.15 50.57
CA THR A 629 -0.92 -14.41 49.35
C THR A 629 -0.35 -15.42 48.36
N ALA A 630 -0.92 -15.46 47.16
CA ALA A 630 -0.38 -16.27 46.06
C ALA A 630 1.01 -15.75 45.67
N ASP A 631 1.91 -16.64 45.30
CA ASP A 631 3.28 -16.30 44.92
C ASP A 631 3.35 -15.83 43.44
N LYS A 632 4.53 -15.77 42.81
CA LYS A 632 4.68 -15.35 41.40
C LYS A 632 4.15 -16.37 40.38
N ASN A 633 3.97 -17.62 40.77
CA ASN A 633 3.40 -18.68 39.94
C ASN A 633 1.89 -18.82 40.13
N GLY A 634 1.31 -18.11 41.11
CA GLY A 634 -0.08 -18.30 41.54
C GLY A 634 -0.26 -19.34 42.65
N ASP A 635 0.83 -19.85 43.24
CA ASP A 635 0.80 -20.89 44.28
C ASP A 635 0.60 -20.32 45.69
N LEU A 636 -0.18 -21.02 46.52
CA LEU A 636 -0.27 -20.70 47.95
C LEU A 636 0.92 -21.28 48.74
N PRO A 637 1.43 -20.60 49.79
CA PRO A 637 2.54 -21.09 50.60
C PRO A 637 2.27 -22.47 51.23
N ASP A 638 3.28 -23.35 51.25
CA ASP A 638 3.24 -24.73 51.79
C ASP A 638 2.64 -24.87 53.21
N ASP A 639 2.74 -23.81 54.05
CA ASP A 639 2.20 -23.81 55.42
C ASP A 639 0.77 -23.27 55.54
N THR A 640 0.10 -23.00 54.40
CA THR A 640 -1.30 -22.59 54.35
C THR A 640 -2.21 -23.74 54.77
N CYS A 641 -2.94 -23.54 55.88
CA CYS A 641 -3.84 -24.55 56.41
C CYS A 641 -5.06 -23.92 57.11
N VAL A 642 -6.23 -24.55 57.01
CA VAL A 642 -7.45 -24.10 57.69
C VAL A 642 -7.68 -24.87 58.99
N THR A 643 -7.75 -24.16 60.12
CA THR A 643 -7.91 -24.79 61.44
C THR A 643 -9.37 -25.19 61.69
N VAL A 644 -9.63 -26.48 61.88
CA VAL A 644 -10.97 -26.97 62.26
C VAL A 644 -11.20 -26.67 63.75
N PRO A 645 -12.23 -25.91 64.15
CA PRO A 645 -12.39 -25.50 65.55
C PRO A 645 -12.57 -26.66 66.53
N ASP A 646 -12.02 -26.49 67.74
CA ASP A 646 -12.21 -27.38 68.90
C ASP A 646 -13.70 -27.74 69.12
N GLY A 647 -14.02 -29.04 69.07
CA GLY A 647 -15.38 -29.53 69.32
C GLY A 647 -16.37 -29.36 68.16
N THR A 648 -15.89 -29.11 66.94
CA THR A 648 -16.67 -29.31 65.71
C THR A 648 -17.22 -30.75 65.66
N GLU A 649 -18.48 -30.93 65.26
CA GLU A 649 -19.09 -32.27 65.15
C GLU A 649 -18.56 -33.00 63.90
N PRO A 650 -18.20 -34.30 63.97
CA PRO A 650 -17.73 -35.05 62.81
C PRO A 650 -18.77 -35.11 61.67
N GLY A 651 -18.31 -34.95 60.43
CA GLY A 651 -19.14 -34.83 59.24
C GLY A 651 -18.40 -34.21 58.07
N ASP A 652 -19.14 -33.92 56.99
CA ASP A 652 -18.60 -33.33 55.77
C ASP A 652 -18.80 -31.80 55.78
N PHE A 653 -17.73 -31.08 55.42
CA PHE A 653 -17.63 -29.64 55.33
C PHE A 653 -17.06 -29.25 53.96
N THR A 654 -17.13 -27.96 53.61
CA THR A 654 -16.49 -27.41 52.42
C THR A 654 -15.45 -26.37 52.83
N VAL A 655 -14.36 -26.25 52.10
CA VAL A 655 -13.39 -25.17 52.20
C VAL A 655 -13.51 -24.32 50.94
N VAL A 656 -13.79 -23.03 51.11
CA VAL A 656 -14.03 -22.08 50.02
C VAL A 656 -12.84 -21.14 49.92
N GLY A 657 -12.18 -21.09 48.78
CA GLY A 657 -11.12 -20.11 48.45
C GLY A 657 -11.67 -18.98 47.58
N LYS A 658 -11.23 -17.75 47.85
CA LYS A 658 -11.63 -16.53 47.13
C LYS A 658 -10.48 -15.56 46.98
N ASP A 659 -10.46 -14.82 45.88
CA ASP A 659 -9.56 -13.68 45.69
C ASP A 659 -10.33 -12.36 45.49
N ASP A 660 -9.59 -11.25 45.37
CA ASP A 660 -10.15 -9.92 45.11
C ASP A 660 -10.53 -9.70 43.62
N ASN A 661 -10.13 -10.59 42.71
CA ASN A 661 -10.46 -10.52 41.26
C ASN A 661 -11.74 -11.29 40.89
N GLY A 662 -12.35 -12.00 41.85
CA GLY A 662 -13.68 -12.61 41.72
C GLY A 662 -13.73 -14.14 41.72
N ALA A 663 -12.59 -14.83 41.82
CA ALA A 663 -12.55 -16.28 41.85
C ALA A 663 -13.25 -16.87 43.11
N ASN A 664 -13.90 -18.02 42.96
CA ASN A 664 -14.61 -18.73 44.04
C ASN A 664 -14.51 -20.25 43.78
N ILE A 665 -13.58 -20.93 44.43
CA ILE A 665 -13.36 -22.38 44.30
C ILE A 665 -13.77 -23.07 45.62
N GLU A 666 -14.32 -24.28 45.53
CA GLU A 666 -14.81 -25.06 46.67
C GLU A 666 -14.21 -26.47 46.71
N SER A 667 -13.72 -26.90 47.88
CA SER A 667 -13.05 -28.19 48.09
C SER A 667 -13.65 -28.94 49.28
N PRO A 668 -13.94 -30.26 49.20
CA PRO A 668 -14.58 -31.00 50.28
C PRO A 668 -13.59 -31.39 51.39
N LEU A 669 -14.03 -31.33 52.66
CA LEU A 669 -13.25 -31.75 53.83
C LEU A 669 -14.11 -32.56 54.81
N THR A 670 -13.76 -33.83 55.04
CA THR A 670 -14.38 -34.66 56.09
C THR A 670 -13.65 -34.50 57.43
N VAL A 671 -14.39 -34.16 58.48
CA VAL A 671 -13.92 -34.09 59.87
C VAL A 671 -14.26 -35.41 60.59
N ALA A 672 -13.25 -36.10 61.13
CA ALA A 672 -13.36 -37.45 61.69
C ALA A 672 -13.63 -37.49 63.21
N GLU A 673 -14.12 -38.63 63.70
CA GLU A 673 -14.25 -38.90 65.15
C GLU A 673 -12.89 -39.34 65.74
N ALA A 674 -12.41 -38.58 66.72
CA ALA A 674 -11.10 -38.75 67.35
C ALA A 674 -10.88 -40.15 67.95
N GLY A 675 -9.85 -40.85 67.46
CA GLY A 675 -9.51 -42.22 67.87
C GLY A 675 -9.92 -43.31 66.87
N THR A 676 -10.30 -42.95 65.65
CA THR A 676 -10.42 -43.87 64.51
C THR A 676 -9.10 -43.82 63.71
N PRO A 677 -8.46 -44.94 63.33
CA PRO A 677 -7.22 -44.86 62.57
C PRO A 677 -7.46 -44.27 61.17
N ILE A 678 -6.50 -43.45 60.71
CA ILE A 678 -6.47 -42.88 59.37
C ILE A 678 -5.11 -43.17 58.72
N VAL A 679 -5.10 -43.35 57.40
CA VAL A 679 -3.91 -43.48 56.57
C VAL A 679 -4.04 -42.53 55.38
N SER A 680 -2.95 -41.86 55.04
CA SER A 680 -2.79 -41.01 53.87
C SER A 680 -1.46 -41.34 53.19
N VAL A 681 -1.35 -40.99 51.92
CA VAL A 681 -0.31 -41.43 50.99
C VAL A 681 0.01 -40.33 50.00
N THR A 682 1.25 -40.28 49.50
CA THR A 682 1.57 -39.49 48.32
C THR A 682 0.90 -40.12 47.09
N THR A 683 0.11 -39.34 46.35
CA THR A 683 -0.66 -39.75 45.17
C THR A 683 -1.00 -38.51 44.32
N PRO A 684 -1.03 -38.59 42.97
CA PRO A 684 -0.68 -39.74 42.14
C PRO A 684 0.81 -40.08 42.19
N ALA A 685 1.17 -41.31 41.82
CA ALA A 685 2.55 -41.79 41.87
C ALA A 685 2.88 -42.74 40.70
N PRO A 686 4.05 -42.63 40.06
CA PRO A 686 4.40 -43.46 38.91
C PRO A 686 4.81 -44.89 39.30
N ALA A 687 4.59 -45.84 38.40
CA ALA A 687 5.09 -47.20 38.52
C ALA A 687 6.61 -47.24 38.74
N GLY A 688 7.09 -48.18 39.57
CA GLY A 688 8.52 -48.30 39.93
C GLY A 688 9.03 -47.36 41.03
N THR A 689 8.16 -46.53 41.64
CA THR A 689 8.57 -45.56 42.68
C THR A 689 8.03 -45.86 44.08
N ASP A 690 8.67 -45.26 45.09
CA ASP A 690 8.26 -45.33 46.51
C ASP A 690 7.23 -44.23 46.83
N ILE A 691 6.07 -44.60 47.38
CA ILE A 691 5.12 -43.64 47.99
C ILE A 691 5.41 -43.45 49.48
N ASP A 692 5.40 -42.22 49.97
CA ASP A 692 5.38 -41.95 51.41
C ASP A 692 4.01 -42.32 52.00
N VAL A 693 4.01 -42.88 53.21
CA VAL A 693 2.82 -43.31 53.93
C VAL A 693 2.79 -42.62 55.30
N THR A 694 1.74 -41.83 55.55
CA THR A 694 1.48 -41.21 56.86
C THR A 694 0.24 -41.82 57.50
N SER A 695 0.29 -42.15 58.79
CA SER A 695 -0.85 -42.84 59.42
C SER A 695 -0.88 -42.63 60.93
N ARG A 696 -2.07 -42.41 61.49
CA ARG A 696 -2.27 -42.03 62.90
C ARG A 696 -3.63 -42.47 63.44
N GLY A 697 -3.77 -42.55 64.77
CA GLY A 697 -4.99 -42.98 65.45
C GLY A 697 -5.08 -44.49 65.71
N TRP A 698 -3.95 -45.21 65.66
CA TRP A 698 -3.85 -46.63 65.98
C TRP A 698 -3.80 -46.88 67.49
N THR A 699 -3.96 -48.14 67.93
CA THR A 699 -3.57 -48.54 69.29
C THR A 699 -2.08 -48.21 69.51
N ALA A 700 -1.76 -47.51 70.60
CA ALA A 700 -0.37 -47.16 70.94
C ALA A 700 0.52 -48.40 71.16
N ASP A 701 1.80 -48.31 70.75
CA ASP A 701 2.77 -49.43 70.71
C ASP A 701 2.37 -50.64 69.81
N ALA A 702 1.39 -50.51 68.90
CA ALA A 702 0.86 -51.64 68.10
C ALA A 702 1.51 -51.82 66.72
N ASP A 703 1.67 -53.08 66.28
CA ASP A 703 2.20 -53.46 64.96
C ASP A 703 1.16 -53.26 63.84
N VAL A 704 1.18 -52.12 63.16
CA VAL A 704 0.31 -51.79 62.01
C VAL A 704 0.86 -52.45 60.74
N THR A 705 0.03 -53.20 60.01
CA THR A 705 0.40 -53.86 58.75
C THR A 705 -0.28 -53.21 57.56
N PHE A 706 0.51 -52.90 56.53
CA PHE A 706 0.13 -52.24 55.29
C PHE A 706 0.19 -53.20 54.10
N GLU A 707 -0.78 -53.10 53.21
CA GLU A 707 -0.93 -53.91 52.00
C GLU A 707 -1.49 -53.07 50.84
N LEU A 708 -0.72 -52.90 49.78
CA LEU A 708 -1.18 -52.32 48.52
C LEU A 708 -1.93 -53.39 47.70
N THR A 709 -2.99 -52.98 47.00
CA THR A 709 -3.90 -53.86 46.27
C THR A 709 -4.25 -53.23 44.92
N ASP A 710 -4.20 -53.99 43.83
CA ASP A 710 -4.59 -53.54 42.49
C ASP A 710 -6.12 -53.31 42.35
N PRO A 711 -6.59 -52.63 41.28
CA PRO A 711 -8.02 -52.42 41.03
C PRO A 711 -8.87 -53.70 40.96
N ASP A 712 -8.27 -54.86 40.63
CA ASP A 712 -8.91 -56.17 40.61
C ASP A 712 -9.03 -56.81 42.02
N GLY A 713 -8.49 -56.17 43.05
CA GLY A 713 -8.55 -56.62 44.45
C GLY A 713 -7.50 -57.66 44.84
N LYS A 714 -6.37 -57.74 44.11
CA LYS A 714 -5.23 -58.62 44.37
C LYS A 714 -4.05 -57.83 44.95
N SER A 715 -3.38 -58.40 45.95
CA SER A 715 -2.21 -57.77 46.60
C SER A 715 -1.06 -57.52 45.61
N VAL A 716 -0.42 -56.37 45.74
CA VAL A 716 0.72 -55.92 44.94
C VAL A 716 1.86 -55.48 45.87
N GLY A 717 3.11 -55.81 45.52
CA GLY A 717 4.27 -55.65 46.41
C GLY A 717 4.30 -56.63 47.59
N ASP A 718 5.26 -56.41 48.50
CA ASP A 718 5.35 -57.10 49.79
C ASP A 718 4.63 -56.28 50.88
N LYS A 719 4.07 -56.96 51.89
CA LYS A 719 3.44 -56.27 53.04
C LYS A 719 4.47 -55.68 53.98
N VAL A 720 4.28 -54.43 54.38
CA VAL A 720 5.13 -53.73 55.34
C VAL A 720 4.43 -53.67 56.69
N THR A 721 5.13 -53.99 57.78
CA THR A 721 4.60 -53.88 59.15
C THR A 721 5.48 -52.93 59.97
N VAL A 722 4.87 -51.94 60.60
CA VAL A 722 5.55 -50.89 61.39
C VAL A 722 4.83 -50.71 62.73
N ALA A 723 5.59 -50.58 63.81
CA ALA A 723 5.02 -50.29 65.12
C ALA A 723 4.65 -48.80 65.24
N ALA A 724 3.43 -48.52 65.69
CA ALA A 724 3.00 -47.18 66.09
C ALA A 724 3.69 -46.72 67.39
N ASP A 725 3.78 -45.41 67.59
CA ASP A 725 4.35 -44.79 68.79
C ASP A 725 3.41 -44.84 70.02
N GLY A 726 3.80 -44.14 71.09
CA GLY A 726 3.03 -44.06 72.34
C GLY A 726 1.74 -43.21 72.24
N GLU A 727 1.56 -42.52 71.12
CA GLU A 727 0.50 -41.58 70.81
C GLU A 727 -0.43 -42.10 69.69
N GLY A 728 -0.05 -43.20 69.01
CA GLY A 728 -0.83 -43.89 67.98
C GLY A 728 -0.45 -43.51 66.54
N ASN A 729 0.72 -42.91 66.31
CA ASN A 729 1.24 -42.51 64.99
C ASN A 729 2.25 -43.52 64.45
N VAL A 730 2.29 -43.70 63.14
CA VAL A 730 3.33 -44.46 62.43
C VAL A 730 4.53 -43.54 62.17
N PRO A 731 5.80 -44.00 62.33
CA PRO A 731 6.99 -43.19 62.16
C PRO A 731 7.10 -42.44 60.82
N GLU A 732 7.57 -41.19 60.89
CA GLU A 732 7.91 -40.35 59.74
C GLU A 732 8.91 -41.04 58.80
N GLY A 733 8.72 -40.89 57.48
CA GLY A 733 9.59 -41.49 56.47
C GLY A 733 9.38 -42.99 56.25
N MET A 734 8.18 -43.52 56.52
CA MET A 734 7.76 -44.81 55.98
C MET A 734 7.44 -44.65 54.49
N THR A 735 8.13 -45.41 53.63
CA THR A 735 7.76 -45.58 52.22
C THR A 735 7.17 -46.96 51.92
N LEU A 736 6.52 -47.10 50.77
CA LEU A 736 6.05 -48.37 50.21
C LEU A 736 6.30 -48.38 48.68
N PRO A 737 7.00 -49.39 48.13
CA PRO A 737 7.31 -49.44 46.69
C PRO A 737 6.12 -49.87 45.84
N ILE A 738 5.88 -49.14 44.75
CA ILE A 738 5.05 -49.54 43.61
C ILE A 738 5.95 -50.33 42.62
N PRO A 739 5.59 -51.54 42.17
CA PRO A 739 6.38 -52.28 41.19
C PRO A 739 6.49 -51.60 39.83
N ASP A 740 7.62 -51.81 39.15
CA ASP A 740 7.92 -51.32 37.80
C ASP A 740 6.88 -51.80 36.75
N ASP A 741 6.23 -52.95 36.98
CA ASP A 741 5.20 -53.53 36.11
C ASP A 741 3.75 -53.23 36.55
N ALA A 742 3.56 -52.26 37.46
CA ALA A 742 2.24 -51.80 37.88
C ALA A 742 1.50 -51.09 36.75
N ALA A 743 0.39 -51.67 36.29
CA ALA A 743 -0.50 -51.03 35.32
C ALA A 743 -1.19 -49.80 35.95
N ALA A 744 -1.40 -48.75 35.15
CA ALA A 744 -2.08 -47.54 35.60
C ALA A 744 -3.53 -47.79 36.11
N GLY A 745 -3.94 -47.06 37.14
CA GLY A 745 -5.26 -47.16 37.78
C GLY A 745 -5.22 -46.93 39.30
N ASP A 746 -6.38 -47.05 39.96
CA ASP A 746 -6.54 -46.78 41.40
C ASP A 746 -6.26 -48.01 42.27
N TYR A 747 -5.10 -48.00 42.94
CA TYR A 747 -4.71 -49.01 43.92
C TYR A 747 -5.27 -48.65 45.30
N THR A 748 -5.58 -49.67 46.11
CA THR A 748 -6.01 -49.48 47.51
C THR A 748 -4.89 -49.85 48.46
N LEU A 749 -4.36 -48.88 49.22
CA LEU A 749 -3.57 -49.16 50.41
C LEU A 749 -4.51 -49.48 51.57
N SER A 750 -4.40 -50.69 52.13
CA SER A 750 -5.11 -51.08 53.35
C SER A 750 -4.14 -51.21 54.52
N ALA A 751 -4.47 -50.59 55.65
CA ALA A 751 -3.72 -50.66 56.90
C ALA A 751 -4.57 -51.36 57.98
N THR A 752 -3.97 -52.19 58.84
CA THR A 752 -4.69 -52.94 59.90
C THR A 752 -3.78 -53.24 61.10
N ASP A 753 -4.30 -53.11 62.32
CA ASP A 753 -3.59 -53.39 63.58
C ASP A 753 -4.02 -54.71 64.25
N PRO A 754 -3.39 -55.14 65.37
CA PRO A 754 -3.70 -56.40 66.04
C PRO A 754 -5.04 -56.44 66.81
N ASP A 755 -5.76 -55.31 66.92
CA ASP A 755 -7.06 -55.18 67.58
C ASP A 755 -8.25 -55.16 66.56
N ASP A 756 -7.98 -55.52 65.30
CA ASP A 756 -8.88 -55.46 64.13
C ASP A 756 -9.31 -54.02 63.75
N ASN A 757 -8.60 -52.97 64.21
CA ASN A 757 -8.79 -51.62 63.67
C ASN A 757 -8.18 -51.55 62.26
N SER A 758 -8.80 -50.81 61.34
CA SER A 758 -8.31 -50.70 59.96
C SER A 758 -8.65 -49.36 59.31
N ALA A 759 -7.78 -48.95 58.38
CA ALA A 759 -7.88 -47.72 57.61
C ALA A 759 -7.51 -47.98 56.14
N LYS A 760 -7.92 -47.11 55.22
CA LYS A 760 -7.62 -47.22 53.79
C LYS A 760 -7.32 -45.87 53.15
N ALA A 761 -6.43 -45.89 52.17
CA ALA A 761 -6.20 -44.80 51.23
C ALA A 761 -6.24 -45.33 49.79
N THR A 762 -6.51 -44.45 48.83
CA THR A 762 -6.35 -44.73 47.39
C THR A 762 -4.99 -44.19 46.93
N VAL A 763 -4.32 -44.92 46.05
CA VAL A 763 -3.09 -44.52 45.36
C VAL A 763 -3.38 -44.60 43.86
N SER A 764 -3.48 -43.47 43.18
CA SER A 764 -3.68 -43.44 41.73
C SER A 764 -2.32 -43.57 41.05
N VAL A 765 -2.12 -44.69 40.36
CA VAL A 765 -0.85 -45.02 39.70
C VAL A 765 -0.95 -44.73 38.21
N TYR A 766 0.12 -44.18 37.64
CA TYR A 766 0.27 -43.98 36.19
C TYR A 766 1.61 -44.58 35.70
N ALA A 767 1.74 -44.77 34.39
CA ALA A 767 2.82 -45.54 33.78
C ALA A 767 3.11 -45.00 32.37
N PRO A 768 4.03 -44.03 32.23
CA PRO A 768 4.36 -43.43 30.95
C PRO A 768 5.20 -44.35 30.05
N SER A 769 5.28 -43.98 28.77
CA SER A 769 5.99 -44.70 27.70
C SER A 769 6.46 -43.72 26.64
N ILE A 770 7.55 -44.03 25.90
CA ILE A 770 8.14 -43.15 24.90
C ILE A 770 8.72 -43.93 23.71
N GLU A 771 8.58 -43.39 22.50
CA GLU A 771 9.12 -43.88 21.23
C GLU A 771 9.71 -42.69 20.42
N THR A 772 10.72 -42.96 19.58
CA THR A 772 11.47 -41.94 18.82
C THR A 772 11.78 -42.38 17.38
N SER A 773 11.86 -41.41 16.46
CA SER A 773 12.29 -41.65 15.07
C SER A 773 13.81 -41.84 14.95
N SER A 774 14.26 -42.81 14.13
CA SER A 774 15.69 -43.14 13.95
C SER A 774 15.89 -43.95 12.66
N PRO A 775 17.01 -43.79 11.91
CA PRO A 775 18.12 -42.88 12.16
C PRO A 775 17.82 -41.42 11.77
N VAL A 776 18.63 -40.49 12.28
CA VAL A 776 18.53 -39.04 12.01
C VAL A 776 19.92 -38.48 11.65
N VAL A 777 19.96 -37.37 10.90
CA VAL A 777 21.20 -36.68 10.48
C VAL A 777 21.46 -35.50 11.43
N PRO A 778 22.72 -35.12 11.75
CA PRO A 778 23.01 -33.90 12.50
C PRO A 778 22.32 -32.66 11.89
N GLY A 779 21.71 -31.83 12.74
CA GLY A 779 20.92 -30.67 12.32
C GLY A 779 19.49 -30.97 11.86
N GLN A 780 18.95 -32.17 12.13
CA GLN A 780 17.56 -32.55 11.82
C GLN A 780 16.82 -33.05 13.07
N ASP A 781 15.49 -33.08 13.02
CA ASP A 781 14.65 -33.41 14.18
C ASP A 781 14.32 -34.90 14.32
N THR A 782 14.40 -35.44 15.53
CA THR A 782 13.72 -36.71 15.89
C THR A 782 12.33 -36.40 16.45
N ALA A 783 11.29 -36.90 15.79
CA ALA A 783 9.94 -36.89 16.35
C ALA A 783 9.85 -37.77 17.60
N VAL A 784 9.13 -37.30 18.62
CA VAL A 784 8.94 -37.95 19.92
C VAL A 784 7.46 -38.28 20.10
N LYS A 785 7.13 -39.53 20.39
CA LYS A 785 5.77 -39.94 20.77
C LYS A 785 5.80 -40.51 22.18
N SER A 786 4.98 -39.98 23.07
CA SER A 786 4.98 -40.40 24.47
C SER A 786 3.57 -40.33 25.07
N THR A 787 3.20 -41.35 25.85
CA THR A 787 1.82 -41.54 26.36
C THR A 787 1.81 -42.17 27.75
N GLY A 788 0.76 -41.95 28.53
CA GLY A 788 0.57 -42.56 29.86
C GLY A 788 1.06 -41.71 31.04
N TRP A 789 1.33 -40.43 30.80
CA TRP A 789 1.58 -39.41 31.82
C TRP A 789 0.28 -39.00 32.53
N LEU A 790 0.39 -38.06 33.47
CA LEU A 790 -0.78 -37.34 33.98
C LEU A 790 -1.35 -36.42 32.86
N PRO A 791 -2.66 -36.12 32.84
CA PRO A 791 -3.22 -35.12 31.93
C PRO A 791 -2.81 -33.69 32.33
N ALA A 792 -2.59 -32.81 31.36
CA ALA A 792 -2.23 -31.40 31.58
C ALA A 792 -1.02 -31.16 32.50
N SER A 793 -0.02 -32.07 32.47
CA SER A 793 1.21 -31.99 33.27
C SER A 793 2.43 -31.68 32.39
N GLU A 794 3.40 -30.96 32.93
CA GLU A 794 4.69 -30.77 32.26
C GLU A 794 5.51 -32.07 32.22
N VAL A 795 6.06 -32.37 31.03
CA VAL A 795 7.02 -33.43 30.78
C VAL A 795 8.26 -32.80 30.16
N LYS A 796 9.41 -32.97 30.82
CA LYS A 796 10.69 -32.48 30.32
C LYS A 796 11.36 -33.55 29.46
N LEU A 797 11.65 -33.20 28.20
CA LEU A 797 12.39 -34.01 27.23
C LEU A 797 13.84 -33.51 27.13
N GLN A 798 14.81 -34.42 27.16
CA GLN A 798 16.23 -34.13 27.01
C GLN A 798 16.89 -35.17 26.09
N LEU A 799 17.60 -34.72 25.06
CA LEU A 799 18.50 -35.56 24.28
C LEU A 799 19.84 -35.72 25.02
N VAL A 800 20.38 -36.94 25.06
CA VAL A 800 21.56 -37.33 25.85
C VAL A 800 22.53 -38.13 24.97
N ASP A 801 23.83 -37.83 25.05
CA ASP A 801 24.89 -38.53 24.31
C ASP A 801 25.30 -39.89 24.91
N ALA A 802 26.09 -40.67 24.15
CA ALA A 802 26.59 -42.00 24.55
C ALA A 802 27.48 -42.02 25.81
N ASP A 803 27.95 -40.86 26.28
CA ASP A 803 28.71 -40.67 27.52
C ASP A 803 27.79 -40.39 28.73
N GLY A 804 26.50 -40.12 28.50
CA GLY A 804 25.52 -39.70 29.49
C GLY A 804 25.52 -38.20 29.78
N LYS A 805 25.80 -37.35 28.79
CA LYS A 805 25.73 -35.88 28.88
C LYS A 805 24.59 -35.32 28.03
N ASP A 806 23.97 -34.25 28.51
CA ASP A 806 22.94 -33.49 27.78
C ASP A 806 23.50 -32.97 26.45
N ALA A 807 22.81 -33.26 25.35
CA ALA A 807 23.19 -32.92 23.98
C ALA A 807 22.12 -32.03 23.35
N GLY A 808 22.33 -30.71 23.39
CA GLY A 808 21.29 -29.73 23.06
C GLY A 808 20.42 -29.36 24.27
N ASP A 809 19.58 -28.34 24.09
CA ASP A 809 18.70 -27.83 25.15
C ASP A 809 17.51 -28.77 25.40
N ALA A 810 16.98 -28.73 26.63
CA ALA A 810 15.78 -29.46 26.98
C ALA A 810 14.52 -28.78 26.42
N VAL A 811 13.54 -29.58 25.99
CA VAL A 811 12.20 -29.12 25.61
C VAL A 811 11.22 -29.58 26.68
N THR A 812 10.45 -28.66 27.26
CA THR A 812 9.33 -28.99 28.16
C THR A 812 8.03 -28.90 27.38
N VAL A 813 7.16 -29.89 27.52
CA VAL A 813 5.84 -29.97 26.86
C VAL A 813 4.76 -30.30 27.87
N THR A 814 3.58 -29.70 27.70
CA THR A 814 2.38 -30.04 28.49
C THR A 814 1.60 -31.15 27.81
N THR A 815 1.15 -32.14 28.58
CA THR A 815 0.39 -33.28 28.06
C THR A 815 -1.07 -32.94 27.79
N ASP A 816 -1.69 -33.65 26.84
CA ASP A 816 -3.12 -33.50 26.53
C ASP A 816 -4.04 -33.99 27.66
N GLY A 817 -5.36 -33.82 27.48
CA GLY A 817 -6.39 -34.32 28.39
C GLY A 817 -6.46 -35.86 28.53
N ASN A 818 -5.58 -36.60 27.87
CA ASN A 818 -5.43 -38.05 27.94
C ASN A 818 -4.04 -38.52 28.41
N GLY A 819 -3.11 -37.60 28.75
CA GLY A 819 -1.75 -37.94 29.19
C GLY A 819 -0.79 -38.28 28.05
N ASN A 820 -1.03 -37.78 26.84
CA ASN A 820 -0.13 -37.87 25.69
C ASN A 820 0.68 -36.59 25.51
N VAL A 821 1.92 -36.73 25.04
CA VAL A 821 2.72 -35.62 24.49
C VAL A 821 2.19 -35.26 23.09
N PRO A 822 2.12 -33.95 22.70
CA PRO A 822 1.60 -33.53 21.40
C PRO A 822 2.27 -34.23 20.21
N ASP A 823 1.47 -34.58 19.20
CA ASP A 823 1.83 -35.49 18.09
C ASP A 823 2.92 -34.93 17.14
N ASP A 824 3.17 -33.62 17.23
CA ASP A 824 4.14 -32.78 16.52
C ASP A 824 5.44 -32.53 17.33
N THR A 825 5.53 -33.01 18.57
CA THR A 825 6.72 -32.82 19.43
C THR A 825 7.95 -33.49 18.82
N ALA A 826 9.05 -32.73 18.69
CA ALA A 826 10.32 -33.22 18.17
C ALA A 826 11.52 -32.58 18.89
N LEU A 827 12.69 -33.21 18.76
CA LEU A 827 13.97 -32.74 19.30
C LEU A 827 15.01 -32.64 18.18
N THR A 828 15.59 -31.45 18.00
CA THR A 828 16.66 -31.22 17.03
C THR A 828 17.96 -31.88 17.46
N ILE A 829 18.51 -32.76 16.64
CA ILE A 829 19.88 -33.27 16.79
C ILE A 829 20.85 -32.11 16.48
N PRO A 830 21.83 -31.77 17.36
CA PRO A 830 22.79 -30.70 17.09
C PRO A 830 23.55 -30.88 15.76
N GLU A 831 23.83 -29.78 15.05
CA GLU A 831 24.60 -29.80 13.78
C GLU A 831 26.02 -30.37 13.93
N ASP A 832 26.61 -30.29 15.13
CA ASP A 832 27.94 -30.79 15.47
C ASP A 832 27.95 -32.13 16.22
N ALA A 833 26.81 -32.85 16.23
CA ALA A 833 26.70 -34.18 16.83
C ALA A 833 27.56 -35.22 16.08
N GLU A 834 28.55 -35.81 16.76
CA GLU A 834 29.31 -36.94 16.20
C GLU A 834 28.38 -38.16 15.98
N PRO A 835 28.46 -38.88 14.84
CA PRO A 835 27.62 -40.06 14.58
C PRO A 835 27.76 -41.15 15.65
N GLY A 836 26.62 -41.62 16.17
CA GLY A 836 26.54 -42.54 17.30
C GLY A 836 25.13 -42.73 17.84
N ASP A 837 25.00 -43.50 18.92
CA ASP A 837 23.72 -43.71 19.61
C ASP A 837 23.49 -42.64 20.68
N PHE A 838 22.32 -42.02 20.66
CA PHE A 838 21.82 -41.03 21.63
C PHE A 838 20.53 -41.56 22.28
N THR A 839 20.17 -40.97 23.42
CA THR A 839 18.95 -41.31 24.16
C THR A 839 18.10 -40.07 24.36
N VAL A 840 16.82 -40.13 24.01
CA VAL A 840 15.81 -39.17 24.46
C VAL A 840 15.27 -39.65 25.81
N ARG A 841 15.41 -38.82 26.82
CA ARG A 841 14.92 -39.03 28.18
C ARG A 841 13.75 -38.09 28.45
N ALA A 842 12.66 -38.64 28.98
CA ALA A 842 11.48 -37.88 29.41
C ALA A 842 11.27 -38.05 30.91
N SER A 843 10.94 -36.96 31.62
CA SER A 843 10.72 -36.96 33.07
C SER A 843 9.69 -35.93 33.54
N ASP A 844 8.99 -36.24 34.64
CA ASP A 844 8.05 -35.33 35.33
C ASP A 844 8.50 -35.00 36.77
N ASP A 845 7.85 -34.02 37.42
CA ASP A 845 8.13 -33.60 38.80
C ASP A 845 7.82 -34.69 39.85
N ASN A 846 6.91 -35.60 39.51
CA ASN A 846 6.59 -36.78 40.32
C ASN A 846 7.65 -37.89 40.20
N LYS A 847 8.70 -37.67 39.41
CA LYS A 847 9.89 -38.51 39.24
C LYS A 847 9.64 -39.78 38.44
N ALA A 848 8.66 -39.77 37.54
CA ALA A 848 8.64 -40.73 36.45
C ALA A 848 9.80 -40.42 35.49
N GLU A 849 10.47 -41.44 34.97
CA GLU A 849 11.60 -41.30 34.05
C GLU A 849 11.56 -42.43 33.02
N VAL A 850 11.50 -42.10 31.73
CA VAL A 850 11.45 -43.08 30.62
C VAL A 850 12.40 -42.67 29.49
N GLU A 851 12.95 -43.64 28.77
CA GLU A 851 14.01 -43.43 27.77
C GLU A 851 13.73 -44.16 26.45
N ALA A 852 14.03 -43.52 25.32
CA ALA A 852 14.03 -44.09 23.97
C ALA A 852 15.33 -43.75 23.22
N SER A 853 15.77 -44.63 22.31
CA SER A 853 17.05 -44.49 21.59
C SER A 853 16.89 -43.88 20.19
N VAL A 854 17.80 -43.00 19.81
CA VAL A 854 17.94 -42.46 18.44
C VAL A 854 19.39 -42.56 17.98
N THR A 855 19.62 -43.11 16.78
CA THR A 855 20.95 -43.24 16.20
C THR A 855 21.18 -42.12 15.18
N VAL A 856 22.30 -41.40 15.34
CA VAL A 856 22.72 -40.30 14.47
C VAL A 856 23.73 -40.82 13.44
N ALA A 857 23.54 -40.51 12.16
CA ALA A 857 24.33 -41.07 11.06
C ALA A 857 24.69 -40.04 9.97
N GLU A 858 25.84 -40.25 9.32
CA GLU A 858 26.26 -39.55 8.09
C GLU A 858 26.00 -40.44 6.84
N PRO A 859 25.63 -39.87 5.69
CA PRO A 859 25.49 -40.61 4.43
C PRO A 859 26.85 -41.05 3.87
N SER A 860 26.89 -42.23 3.26
CA SER A 860 28.10 -42.87 2.75
C SER A 860 27.86 -43.60 1.42
N ILE A 861 28.87 -43.70 0.56
CA ILE A 861 28.80 -44.41 -0.74
C ILE A 861 30.00 -45.35 -0.89
N ASP A 862 29.75 -46.65 -0.84
CA ASP A 862 30.68 -47.71 -1.23
C ASP A 862 30.48 -48.05 -2.72
N VAL A 863 31.57 -48.05 -3.49
CA VAL A 863 31.57 -48.37 -4.93
C VAL A 863 32.40 -49.63 -5.19
N SER A 864 31.93 -50.52 -6.06
CA SER A 864 32.74 -51.65 -6.54
C SER A 864 33.98 -51.15 -7.29
N SER A 865 35.17 -51.64 -6.94
CA SER A 865 36.45 -51.27 -7.58
C SER A 865 37.36 -52.50 -7.72
N PRO A 866 38.17 -52.61 -8.80
CA PRO A 866 38.20 -51.75 -9.99
C PRO A 866 37.11 -52.12 -11.01
N VAL A 867 36.83 -51.23 -11.97
CA VAL A 867 35.78 -51.41 -13.01
C VAL A 867 36.36 -51.09 -14.39
N PRO A 868 36.08 -51.88 -15.45
CA PRO A 868 36.55 -51.54 -16.78
C PRO A 868 35.77 -50.37 -17.41
N ALA A 869 36.43 -49.62 -18.29
CA ALA A 869 35.74 -48.66 -19.17
C ALA A 869 34.68 -49.39 -20.02
N GLY A 870 33.45 -48.88 -20.07
CA GLY A 870 32.28 -49.56 -20.63
C GLY A 870 31.52 -50.46 -19.63
N GLY A 871 31.99 -50.59 -18.39
CA GLY A 871 31.41 -51.48 -17.36
C GLY A 871 30.42 -50.83 -16.39
N GLU A 872 29.73 -51.67 -15.62
CA GLU A 872 28.79 -51.25 -14.56
C GLU A 872 29.45 -51.27 -13.18
N ALA A 873 29.61 -50.11 -12.55
CA ALA A 873 29.96 -50.00 -11.14
C ALA A 873 28.71 -50.24 -10.28
N SER A 874 28.79 -51.13 -9.30
CA SER A 874 27.71 -51.42 -8.34
C SER A 874 27.89 -50.59 -7.07
N LEU A 875 26.80 -50.02 -6.57
CA LEU A 875 26.78 -49.07 -5.47
C LEU A 875 26.10 -49.67 -4.23
N LYS A 876 26.64 -49.34 -3.06
CA LYS A 876 25.98 -49.49 -1.76
C LYS A 876 26.05 -48.16 -1.04
N SER A 877 24.96 -47.78 -0.39
CA SER A 877 24.89 -46.46 0.23
C SER A 877 23.84 -46.43 1.32
N THR A 878 24.16 -45.79 2.44
CA THR A 878 23.41 -45.80 3.70
C THR A 878 23.62 -44.48 4.45
N GLY A 879 22.65 -44.07 5.27
CA GLY A 879 22.72 -42.85 6.07
C GLY A 879 22.04 -41.63 5.44
N TRP A 880 21.16 -41.84 4.46
CA TRP A 880 20.29 -40.80 3.91
C TRP A 880 19.02 -40.63 4.74
N GLU A 881 18.34 -39.50 4.56
CA GLU A 881 16.96 -39.31 5.00
C GLU A 881 16.02 -40.33 4.32
N ALA A 882 15.08 -40.90 5.09
CA ALA A 882 14.21 -41.98 4.62
C ALA A 882 13.21 -41.50 3.55
N ASN A 883 13.08 -42.25 2.45
CA ASN A 883 12.28 -41.90 1.26
C ASN A 883 12.80 -40.70 0.43
N THR A 884 13.95 -40.10 0.78
CA THR A 884 14.52 -38.96 0.04
C THR A 884 15.17 -39.41 -1.26
N SER A 885 15.09 -38.57 -2.29
CA SER A 885 15.67 -38.86 -3.61
C SER A 885 17.12 -38.39 -3.69
N VAL A 886 18.00 -39.26 -4.20
CA VAL A 886 19.44 -39.03 -4.33
C VAL A 886 19.84 -39.10 -5.81
N GLU A 887 20.42 -38.03 -6.32
CA GLU A 887 21.06 -37.98 -7.64
C GLU A 887 22.53 -38.37 -7.51
N LEU A 888 22.93 -39.44 -8.20
CA LEU A 888 24.29 -39.98 -8.25
C LEU A 888 24.98 -39.50 -9.52
N THR A 889 26.02 -38.69 -9.36
CA THR A 889 26.86 -38.17 -10.46
C THR A 889 28.22 -38.86 -10.44
N LEU A 890 28.77 -39.15 -11.62
CA LEU A 890 30.10 -39.73 -11.80
C LEU A 890 31.04 -38.64 -12.34
N ALA A 891 32.21 -38.46 -11.72
CA ALA A 891 33.19 -37.44 -12.10
C ALA A 891 34.61 -38.00 -12.19
N ASN A 892 35.46 -37.36 -13.00
CA ASN A 892 36.89 -37.71 -13.12
C ASN A 892 37.75 -36.94 -12.10
N ALA A 893 39.05 -37.27 -12.04
CA ALA A 893 40.02 -36.62 -11.16
C ALA A 893 40.30 -35.12 -11.46
N ASP A 894 39.82 -34.56 -12.58
CA ASP A 894 39.84 -33.12 -12.87
C ASP A 894 38.52 -32.42 -12.43
N GLY A 895 37.50 -33.18 -12.03
CA GLY A 895 36.18 -32.70 -11.59
C GLY A 895 35.12 -32.60 -12.70
N ASP A 896 35.40 -33.04 -13.93
CA ASP A 896 34.40 -33.08 -15.01
C ASP A 896 33.46 -34.28 -14.83
N VAL A 897 32.16 -34.08 -15.04
CA VAL A 897 31.14 -35.14 -15.01
C VAL A 897 31.29 -36.06 -16.22
N VAL A 898 31.27 -37.38 -15.99
CA VAL A 898 31.48 -38.44 -16.98
C VAL A 898 30.25 -39.35 -17.03
N GLY A 899 29.57 -39.42 -18.17
CA GLY A 899 28.36 -40.23 -18.34
C GLY A 899 27.07 -39.49 -17.98
N SER A 900 26.06 -40.23 -17.52
CA SER A 900 24.72 -39.73 -17.16
C SER A 900 24.43 -39.95 -15.67
N PRO A 901 23.75 -39.03 -14.98
CA PRO A 901 23.38 -39.22 -13.59
C PRO A 901 22.35 -40.34 -13.41
N VAL A 902 22.36 -40.97 -12.24
CA VAL A 902 21.41 -42.02 -11.83
C VAL A 902 20.64 -41.52 -10.61
N ILE A 903 19.31 -41.50 -10.68
CA ILE A 903 18.47 -41.09 -9.55
C ILE A 903 17.94 -42.35 -8.84
N ALA A 904 18.12 -42.39 -7.52
CA ALA A 904 17.57 -43.39 -6.62
C ALA A 904 16.70 -42.73 -5.54
N THR A 905 16.02 -43.54 -4.75
CA THR A 905 15.24 -43.12 -3.57
C THR A 905 15.64 -44.00 -2.41
N ALA A 906 15.97 -43.41 -1.27
CA ALA A 906 16.31 -44.15 -0.06
C ALA A 906 15.08 -44.90 0.50
N ASP A 907 15.31 -46.04 1.15
CA ASP A 907 14.25 -46.79 1.85
C ASP A 907 13.94 -46.20 3.24
N GLY A 908 13.18 -46.95 4.06
CA GLY A 908 12.78 -46.51 5.40
C GLY A 908 13.94 -46.43 6.40
N GLU A 909 15.04 -47.11 6.08
CA GLU A 909 16.26 -47.22 6.88
C GLU A 909 17.40 -46.34 6.34
N GLY A 910 17.12 -45.48 5.35
CA GLY A 910 18.09 -44.53 4.79
C GLY A 910 19.11 -45.17 3.83
N ALA A 911 18.81 -46.35 3.27
CA ALA A 911 19.68 -47.05 2.33
C ALA A 911 19.20 -46.92 0.87
N LEU A 912 20.13 -46.90 -0.09
CA LEU A 912 19.77 -46.94 -1.51
C LEU A 912 19.46 -48.37 -1.97
N PRO A 913 18.53 -48.58 -2.93
CA PRO A 913 18.01 -49.91 -3.26
C PRO A 913 19.09 -50.92 -3.68
N GLU A 914 18.99 -52.16 -3.18
CA GLU A 914 19.95 -53.22 -3.49
C GLU A 914 20.01 -53.48 -5.01
N GLY A 915 21.20 -53.30 -5.59
CA GLY A 915 21.44 -53.41 -7.03
C GLY A 915 21.48 -52.07 -7.78
N THR A 916 21.47 -50.93 -7.07
CA THR A 916 21.80 -49.61 -7.66
C THR A 916 23.18 -49.64 -8.32
N LYS A 917 23.28 -49.09 -9.55
CA LYS A 917 24.45 -49.16 -10.42
C LYS A 917 24.64 -47.88 -11.20
N ILE A 918 25.89 -47.59 -11.60
CA ILE A 918 26.25 -46.48 -12.48
C ILE A 918 27.15 -46.98 -13.62
N GLN A 919 26.95 -46.45 -14.83
CA GLN A 919 27.63 -46.88 -16.05
C GLN A 919 28.92 -46.07 -16.26
N VAL A 920 30.05 -46.74 -16.51
CA VAL A 920 31.31 -46.12 -16.92
C VAL A 920 31.35 -46.05 -18.45
N PRO A 921 31.43 -44.87 -19.10
CA PRO A 921 31.50 -44.78 -20.57
C PRO A 921 32.70 -45.51 -21.18
N GLU A 922 32.54 -46.06 -22.40
CA GLU A 922 33.56 -46.83 -23.13
C GLU A 922 34.84 -46.02 -23.44
N ASP A 923 34.75 -44.69 -23.57
CA ASP A 923 35.89 -43.80 -23.86
C ASP A 923 36.58 -43.23 -22.59
N THR A 924 36.17 -43.71 -21.41
CA THR A 924 36.79 -43.35 -20.13
C THR A 924 38.24 -43.83 -20.07
N LYS A 925 39.16 -42.95 -19.69
CA LYS A 925 40.58 -43.28 -19.48
C LYS A 925 40.77 -44.00 -18.14
N ALA A 926 41.75 -44.88 -18.07
CA ALA A 926 42.17 -45.48 -16.81
C ALA A 926 42.62 -44.42 -15.78
N GLY A 927 42.23 -44.61 -14.52
CA GLY A 927 42.44 -43.69 -13.39
C GLY A 927 41.25 -43.69 -12.42
N ASP A 928 41.38 -42.95 -11.33
CA ASP A 928 40.34 -42.84 -10.30
C ASP A 928 39.14 -42.00 -10.77
N LEU A 929 37.92 -42.47 -10.46
CA LEU A 929 36.67 -41.72 -10.58
C LEU A 929 35.99 -41.58 -9.21
N THR A 930 35.21 -40.52 -9.05
CA THR A 930 34.37 -40.26 -7.87
C THR A 930 32.91 -40.37 -8.23
N VAL A 931 32.12 -41.09 -7.44
CA VAL A 931 30.66 -41.02 -7.43
C VAL A 931 30.25 -40.07 -6.31
N THR A 932 29.69 -38.91 -6.68
CA THR A 932 29.12 -37.95 -5.73
C THR A 932 27.60 -38.11 -5.76
N GLY A 933 27.03 -38.57 -4.66
CA GLY A 933 25.58 -38.60 -4.44
C GLY A 933 25.12 -37.32 -3.75
N LYS A 934 24.00 -36.77 -4.20
CA LYS A 934 23.36 -35.59 -3.61
C LYS A 934 21.88 -35.84 -3.41
N ALA A 935 21.41 -35.69 -2.17
CA ALA A 935 20.00 -35.78 -1.81
C ALA A 935 19.25 -34.47 -2.14
N SER A 936 17.91 -34.55 -2.28
CA SER A 936 17.06 -33.37 -2.52
C SER A 936 16.98 -32.40 -1.33
N ASN A 937 17.50 -32.78 -0.16
CA ASN A 937 17.74 -31.94 1.01
C ASN A 937 19.15 -31.30 1.02
N GLU A 938 19.84 -31.28 -0.14
CA GLU A 938 21.21 -30.80 -0.37
C GLU A 938 22.34 -31.60 0.31
N THR A 939 22.07 -32.61 1.15
CA THR A 939 23.13 -33.43 1.77
C THR A 939 23.90 -34.24 0.71
N THR A 940 25.23 -34.37 0.87
CA THR A 940 26.12 -35.05 -0.09
C THR A 940 26.97 -36.14 0.55
N ALA A 941 27.30 -37.17 -0.24
CA ALA A 941 28.29 -38.19 0.09
C ALA A 941 29.10 -38.58 -1.15
N GLU A 942 30.32 -39.08 -0.97
CA GLU A 942 31.23 -39.44 -2.07
C GLU A 942 31.84 -40.83 -1.88
N GLY A 943 32.08 -41.53 -3.00
CA GLY A 943 32.77 -42.82 -3.05
C GLY A 943 33.66 -42.94 -4.29
N THR A 944 34.91 -43.36 -4.11
CA THR A 944 35.93 -43.41 -5.18
C THR A 944 36.23 -44.83 -5.65
N PHE A 945 36.43 -45.03 -6.95
CA PHE A 945 36.84 -46.32 -7.53
C PHE A 945 37.82 -46.14 -8.71
N GLU A 946 38.65 -47.16 -8.93
CA GLU A 946 39.63 -47.19 -10.01
C GLU A 946 38.99 -47.74 -11.30
N VAL A 947 39.12 -47.00 -12.40
CA VAL A 947 38.78 -47.48 -13.74
C VAL A 947 40.04 -47.94 -14.47
N TYR A 948 39.93 -49.06 -15.20
CA TYR A 948 40.98 -49.54 -16.10
C TYR A 948 40.46 -49.67 -17.54
N ALA A 949 41.37 -49.49 -18.50
CA ALA A 949 41.05 -49.43 -19.93
C ALA A 949 42.07 -50.28 -20.70
N PRO A 950 41.79 -51.57 -20.93
CA PRO A 950 42.74 -52.46 -21.59
C PRO A 950 42.92 -52.14 -23.07
N SER A 951 44.10 -52.44 -23.57
CA SER A 951 44.43 -52.35 -24.99
C SER A 951 45.14 -53.62 -25.47
N ILE A 952 45.02 -53.91 -26.75
CA ILE A 952 45.60 -55.09 -27.40
C ILE A 952 46.10 -54.70 -28.80
N GLU A 953 47.20 -55.30 -29.22
CA GLU A 953 47.76 -55.21 -30.57
C GLU A 953 48.17 -56.61 -31.05
N ALA A 954 48.09 -56.85 -32.36
CA ALA A 954 48.43 -58.13 -32.96
C ALA A 954 49.33 -57.95 -34.19
N THR A 955 50.29 -58.87 -34.36
CA THR A 955 51.23 -58.81 -35.48
C THR A 955 50.52 -59.11 -36.81
N SER A 956 50.56 -58.15 -37.74
CA SER A 956 49.83 -58.21 -39.02
C SER A 956 50.74 -57.86 -40.21
N PRO A 957 50.63 -58.53 -41.37
CA PRO A 957 49.77 -59.69 -41.65
C PRO A 957 50.34 -61.00 -41.08
N ALA A 958 49.46 -61.95 -40.76
CA ALA A 958 49.81 -63.33 -40.40
C ALA A 958 49.55 -64.31 -41.56
N GLN A 959 50.08 -65.52 -41.48
CA GLN A 959 49.85 -66.58 -42.47
C GLN A 959 49.00 -67.70 -41.86
N ALA A 960 48.02 -68.21 -42.61
CA ALA A 960 47.14 -69.29 -42.17
C ALA A 960 47.96 -70.58 -41.97
N GLY A 961 47.97 -71.09 -40.73
CA GLY A 961 48.78 -72.24 -40.30
C GLY A 961 49.98 -71.87 -39.43
N ASP A 962 50.37 -70.60 -39.40
CA ASP A 962 51.36 -70.05 -38.46
C ASP A 962 50.67 -69.44 -37.22
N GLU A 963 51.46 -68.88 -36.30
CA GLU A 963 50.98 -68.19 -35.09
C GLU A 963 51.31 -66.70 -35.17
N THR A 964 50.35 -65.82 -34.84
CA THR A 964 50.64 -64.39 -34.66
C THR A 964 51.11 -64.11 -33.23
N THR A 965 51.98 -63.11 -33.05
CA THR A 965 52.31 -62.61 -31.70
C THR A 965 51.34 -61.49 -31.32
N VAL A 966 50.76 -61.63 -30.13
CA VAL A 966 49.80 -60.69 -29.55
C VAL A 966 50.45 -60.04 -28.33
N THR A 967 50.31 -58.72 -28.22
CA THR A 967 50.80 -57.90 -27.10
C THR A 967 49.66 -57.07 -26.57
N SER A 968 49.49 -56.98 -25.26
CA SER A 968 48.40 -56.22 -24.63
C SER A 968 48.91 -55.51 -23.38
N SER A 969 48.18 -54.49 -22.92
CA SER A 969 48.51 -53.72 -21.71
C SER A 969 47.28 -53.02 -21.14
N GLY A 970 47.34 -52.58 -19.88
CA GLY A 970 46.21 -51.90 -19.23
C GLY A 970 45.09 -52.84 -18.75
N TRP A 971 45.37 -54.15 -18.72
CA TRP A 971 44.57 -55.14 -17.98
C TRP A 971 44.93 -55.07 -16.50
N LEU A 972 44.15 -55.74 -15.64
CA LEU A 972 44.56 -55.89 -14.24
C LEU A 972 45.82 -56.77 -14.12
N PRO A 973 46.72 -56.52 -13.15
CA PRO A 973 47.87 -57.39 -12.88
C PRO A 973 47.46 -58.79 -12.38
N GLU A 974 48.25 -59.80 -12.74
CA GLU A 974 48.05 -61.23 -12.41
C GLU A 974 46.66 -61.82 -12.76
N SER A 975 45.88 -61.21 -13.66
CA SER A 975 44.53 -61.67 -14.08
C SER A 975 44.59 -62.63 -15.29
N GLU A 976 43.59 -63.51 -15.44
CA GLU A 976 43.45 -64.32 -16.66
C GLU A 976 42.72 -63.53 -17.76
N VAL A 977 43.36 -63.42 -18.93
CA VAL A 977 42.81 -62.83 -20.15
C VAL A 977 42.67 -63.92 -21.22
N SER A 978 41.46 -64.09 -21.75
CA SER A 978 41.12 -65.02 -22.81
C SER A 978 41.22 -64.34 -24.17
N ILE A 979 42.27 -64.65 -24.94
CA ILE A 979 42.51 -64.07 -26.27
C ILE A 979 42.00 -65.01 -27.37
N ARG A 980 41.18 -64.50 -28.29
CA ARG A 980 40.57 -65.24 -29.41
C ARG A 980 40.72 -64.51 -30.74
N LEU A 981 40.66 -65.25 -31.85
CA LEU A 981 40.61 -64.71 -33.21
C LEU A 981 39.15 -64.78 -33.70
N ALA A 982 38.53 -63.62 -33.91
CA ALA A 982 37.14 -63.48 -34.32
C ALA A 982 37.00 -63.02 -35.78
N SER A 983 35.93 -63.46 -36.44
CA SER A 983 35.48 -62.94 -37.74
C SER A 983 35.22 -61.42 -37.69
N PRO A 984 35.55 -60.63 -38.73
CA PRO A 984 35.35 -59.17 -38.73
C PRO A 984 33.85 -58.76 -38.76
N SER A 985 32.95 -59.74 -38.89
CA SER A 985 31.49 -59.55 -38.81
C SER A 985 30.90 -59.95 -37.46
N ALA A 986 31.71 -60.53 -36.55
CA ALA A 986 31.27 -60.85 -35.20
C ALA A 986 31.18 -59.56 -34.38
N LYS A 987 30.17 -59.49 -33.50
CA LYS A 987 30.17 -58.50 -32.42
C LYS A 987 31.15 -58.92 -31.31
N PRO A 988 31.55 -58.01 -30.40
CA PRO A 988 32.32 -58.39 -29.21
C PRO A 988 31.65 -59.54 -28.43
N ASP A 989 30.33 -59.49 -28.21
CA ASP A 989 29.57 -60.54 -27.51
C ASP A 989 29.35 -61.87 -28.28
N ASP A 990 29.72 -61.96 -29.56
CA ASP A 990 29.38 -63.10 -30.43
C ASP A 990 30.51 -64.14 -30.56
N THR A 991 30.54 -65.11 -29.65
CA THR A 991 31.46 -66.26 -29.72
C THR A 991 31.10 -67.31 -30.79
N SER A 992 30.08 -67.09 -31.63
CA SER A 992 29.71 -68.03 -32.69
C SER A 992 30.56 -67.85 -33.97
N GLY A 993 31.29 -66.74 -34.07
CA GLY A 993 32.19 -66.39 -35.18
C GLY A 993 33.69 -66.65 -34.93
N ASP A 994 34.05 -67.33 -33.85
CA ASP A 994 35.44 -67.55 -33.43
C ASP A 994 36.18 -68.60 -34.30
N LEU A 995 37.44 -68.33 -34.64
CA LEU A 995 38.29 -69.19 -35.46
C LEU A 995 39.47 -69.75 -34.66
N GLY A 996 39.35 -71.02 -34.28
CA GLY A 996 40.42 -71.79 -33.63
C GLY A 996 40.09 -72.13 -32.18
N LYS A 997 41.02 -71.85 -31.28
CA LYS A 997 40.82 -71.93 -29.82
C LYS A 997 41.30 -70.64 -29.19
N ALA A 998 40.54 -70.16 -28.21
CA ALA A 998 41.03 -69.11 -27.33
C ALA A 998 42.31 -69.57 -26.58
N VAL A 999 43.20 -68.61 -26.35
CA VAL A 999 44.44 -68.74 -25.60
C VAL A 999 44.29 -67.91 -24.34
N THR A 1000 44.03 -68.58 -23.22
CA THR A 1000 44.03 -67.95 -21.89
C THR A 1000 45.46 -67.75 -21.42
N VAL A 1001 45.76 -66.54 -20.94
CA VAL A 1001 47.08 -66.13 -20.45
C VAL A 1001 46.91 -65.27 -19.19
N THR A 1002 47.79 -65.47 -18.22
CA THR A 1002 47.88 -64.58 -17.06
C THR A 1002 48.72 -63.35 -17.40
N THR A 1003 48.28 -62.16 -16.99
CA THR A 1003 49.05 -60.91 -17.12
C THR A 1003 50.21 -60.85 -16.13
N ASP A 1004 51.17 -59.94 -16.37
CA ASP A 1004 52.29 -59.66 -15.48
C ASP A 1004 51.98 -58.61 -14.39
N GLU A 1005 52.98 -58.21 -13.61
CA GLU A 1005 52.86 -57.20 -12.54
C GLU A 1005 52.47 -55.80 -13.07
N GLU A 1006 52.64 -55.56 -14.38
CA GLU A 1006 52.30 -54.31 -15.08
C GLU A 1006 50.99 -54.40 -15.90
N GLY A 1007 50.23 -55.49 -15.79
CA GLY A 1007 48.94 -55.64 -16.50
C GLY A 1007 49.09 -55.86 -18.01
N ALA A 1008 50.23 -56.40 -18.45
CA ALA A 1008 50.49 -56.78 -19.83
C ALA A 1008 50.44 -58.30 -20.03
N VAL A 1009 50.01 -58.73 -21.22
CA VAL A 1009 50.12 -60.14 -21.63
C VAL A 1009 51.56 -60.43 -22.05
N PRO A 1010 52.17 -61.55 -21.60
CA PRO A 1010 53.58 -61.84 -21.86
C PRO A 1010 53.99 -61.69 -23.33
N GLU A 1011 55.08 -60.95 -23.59
CA GLU A 1011 55.52 -60.53 -24.95
C GLU A 1011 55.62 -61.68 -25.97
N ASP A 1012 55.87 -62.90 -25.51
CA ASP A 1012 56.00 -64.07 -26.38
C ASP A 1012 54.67 -64.79 -26.69
N THR A 1013 53.52 -64.26 -26.26
CA THR A 1013 52.20 -64.89 -26.43
C THR A 1013 51.85 -65.10 -27.91
N LYS A 1014 51.59 -66.36 -28.27
CA LYS A 1014 51.28 -66.78 -29.65
C LYS A 1014 49.83 -67.21 -29.78
N LEU A 1015 49.09 -66.57 -30.68
CA LEU A 1015 47.73 -66.93 -31.06
C LEU A 1015 47.78 -67.70 -32.40
N PRO A 1016 47.44 -69.00 -32.43
CA PRO A 1016 47.55 -69.82 -33.63
C PRO A 1016 46.45 -69.47 -34.64
N VAL A 1017 46.83 -69.14 -35.87
CA VAL A 1017 45.89 -68.90 -36.97
C VAL A 1017 45.60 -70.24 -37.66
N PRO A 1018 44.35 -70.75 -37.67
CA PRO A 1018 44.07 -72.07 -38.24
C PRO A 1018 44.50 -72.20 -39.71
N ALA A 1019 45.07 -73.37 -40.09
CA ALA A 1019 45.63 -73.59 -41.42
C ALA A 1019 44.61 -73.51 -42.57
N GLU A 1020 43.32 -73.73 -42.27
CA GLU A 1020 42.22 -73.64 -43.24
C GLU A 1020 41.56 -72.24 -43.28
N THR A 1021 42.11 -71.24 -42.56
CA THR A 1021 41.59 -69.87 -42.55
C THR A 1021 41.78 -69.21 -43.91
N ALA A 1022 40.68 -68.73 -44.50
CA ALA A 1022 40.72 -67.96 -45.74
C ALA A 1022 41.39 -66.60 -45.53
N ALA A 1023 42.12 -66.11 -46.54
CA ALA A 1023 42.77 -64.80 -46.48
C ALA A 1023 41.74 -63.66 -46.42
N GLY A 1024 41.98 -62.67 -45.56
CA GLY A 1024 41.08 -61.55 -45.27
C GLY A 1024 41.38 -60.87 -43.93
N ASP A 1025 40.59 -59.85 -43.60
CA ASP A 1025 40.67 -59.14 -42.32
C ASP A 1025 39.94 -59.92 -41.20
N PHE A 1026 40.47 -59.86 -39.98
CA PHE A 1026 39.93 -60.48 -38.75
C PHE A 1026 40.20 -59.57 -37.55
N ALA A 1027 39.66 -59.92 -36.37
CA ALA A 1027 39.95 -59.24 -35.11
C ALA A 1027 40.57 -60.21 -34.09
N VAL A 1028 41.64 -59.80 -33.41
CA VAL A 1028 42.08 -60.41 -32.15
C VAL A 1028 41.34 -59.71 -31.03
N VAL A 1029 40.55 -60.46 -30.26
CA VAL A 1029 39.79 -59.95 -29.10
C VAL A 1029 40.35 -60.59 -27.83
N GLY A 1030 40.70 -59.76 -26.85
CA GLY A 1030 40.93 -60.21 -25.47
C GLY A 1030 39.70 -59.90 -24.61
N THR A 1031 39.39 -60.80 -23.68
CA THR A 1031 38.33 -60.65 -22.66
C THR A 1031 38.91 -61.07 -21.30
N ASP A 1032 38.70 -60.31 -20.22
CA ASP A 1032 39.10 -60.71 -18.86
C ASP A 1032 37.94 -61.25 -17.99
N ASP A 1033 38.27 -61.77 -16.81
CA ASP A 1033 37.30 -62.34 -15.85
C ASP A 1033 36.26 -61.33 -15.32
N ASN A 1034 36.48 -60.02 -15.45
CA ASN A 1034 35.52 -58.97 -15.09
C ASN A 1034 34.65 -58.54 -16.27
N GLY A 1035 34.90 -59.05 -17.48
CA GLY A 1035 34.20 -58.70 -18.71
C GLY A 1035 34.76 -57.48 -19.44
N ALA A 1036 35.97 -57.02 -19.12
CA ALA A 1036 36.65 -56.02 -19.93
C ALA A 1036 37.02 -56.62 -21.30
N GLU A 1037 36.77 -55.93 -22.40
CA GLU A 1037 37.16 -56.38 -23.75
C GLU A 1037 38.02 -55.34 -24.49
N ALA A 1038 39.02 -55.83 -25.22
CA ALA A 1038 39.82 -55.02 -26.15
C ALA A 1038 40.03 -55.77 -27.46
N ALA A 1039 40.04 -55.06 -28.60
CA ALA A 1039 40.12 -55.66 -29.92
C ALA A 1039 41.12 -54.97 -30.87
N ALA A 1040 41.86 -55.75 -31.66
CA ALA A 1040 42.79 -55.30 -32.68
C ALA A 1040 42.57 -55.98 -34.03
N SER A 1041 42.60 -55.24 -35.13
CA SER A 1041 42.47 -55.80 -36.49
C SER A 1041 43.75 -56.49 -36.98
N ILE A 1042 43.61 -57.61 -37.68
CA ILE A 1042 44.70 -58.41 -38.25
C ILE A 1042 44.34 -58.93 -39.65
N GLU A 1043 45.27 -58.84 -40.61
CA GLU A 1043 45.13 -59.42 -41.95
C GLU A 1043 45.73 -60.84 -41.97
N VAL A 1044 45.03 -61.80 -42.56
CA VAL A 1044 45.49 -63.19 -42.72
C VAL A 1044 45.75 -63.52 -44.20
N THR A 1045 46.82 -64.27 -44.48
CA THR A 1045 47.32 -64.61 -45.82
C THR A 1045 47.51 -66.13 -45.99
N SER A 1046 47.64 -66.63 -47.23
CA SER A 1046 47.74 -68.08 -47.53
C SER A 1046 49.19 -68.59 -47.66
N ALA A 1047 49.40 -69.89 -47.42
CA ALA A 1047 50.72 -70.55 -47.50
C ALA A 1047 51.11 -71.02 -48.93
N GLU A 1048 52.43 -71.08 -49.22
CA GLU A 1048 53.01 -71.49 -50.51
C GLU A 1048 53.92 -72.75 -50.42
N ALA A 1049 54.23 -73.38 -51.56
CA ALA A 1049 55.17 -74.50 -51.66
C ALA A 1049 55.93 -74.53 -53.02
N ASP A 1050 57.21 -74.93 -52.96
CA ASP A 1050 58.21 -74.85 -54.05
C ASP A 1050 58.11 -75.90 -55.18
N ASP A 1051 58.78 -75.60 -56.29
CA ASP A 1051 58.77 -76.35 -57.57
C ASP A 1051 60.18 -76.91 -57.90
N ASP A 1052 60.39 -78.24 -57.88
CA ASP A 1052 61.34 -78.94 -58.80
C ASP A 1052 61.23 -80.49 -58.80
N ALA A 1053 61.80 -81.12 -59.83
CA ALA A 1053 62.31 -82.49 -59.95
C ALA A 1053 61.49 -83.59 -60.67
N ASN A 1054 61.52 -83.51 -62.02
CA ASN A 1054 61.88 -84.62 -62.93
C ASN A 1054 60.85 -85.73 -63.25
N ALA A 1055 60.99 -86.34 -64.43
CA ALA A 1055 59.97 -87.20 -65.06
C ALA A 1055 60.44 -88.64 -65.35
N SER A 1056 59.49 -89.59 -65.35
CA SER A 1056 59.61 -90.84 -66.11
C SER A 1056 58.23 -91.39 -66.51
N SER A 1057 58.19 -92.24 -67.53
CA SER A 1057 56.95 -92.76 -68.13
C SER A 1057 56.86 -94.28 -68.06
N SER A 1058 55.68 -94.81 -67.72
CA SER A 1058 55.19 -96.05 -68.31
C SER A 1058 53.66 -96.11 -68.28
N ALA A 1059 53.06 -96.71 -69.29
CA ALA A 1059 51.76 -97.36 -69.15
C ALA A 1059 51.96 -98.83 -68.75
N ASP A 1060 50.94 -99.44 -68.15
CA ASP A 1060 50.42 -100.79 -68.46
C ASP A 1060 49.47 -101.28 -67.35
N GLY A 1061 48.52 -102.16 -67.72
CA GLY A 1061 48.13 -103.28 -66.85
C GLY A 1061 47.00 -103.07 -65.82
N ASP A 1062 45.76 -103.20 -66.30
CA ASP A 1062 44.73 -104.13 -65.83
C ASP A 1062 44.46 -104.38 -64.31
N ASP A 1063 43.15 -104.29 -64.02
CA ASP A 1063 42.32 -105.27 -63.29
C ASP A 1063 42.00 -105.18 -61.78
N ALA A 1064 40.77 -105.64 -61.51
CA ALA A 1064 40.28 -106.33 -60.31
C ALA A 1064 39.85 -105.56 -59.03
N ASN A 1065 38.59 -105.10 -59.08
CA ASN A 1065 37.49 -105.69 -58.30
C ASN A 1065 37.41 -105.49 -56.75
N ALA A 1066 36.59 -104.50 -56.38
CA ALA A 1066 35.46 -104.59 -55.43
C ALA A 1066 35.56 -105.35 -54.09
N SER A 1067 35.24 -104.64 -53.01
CA SER A 1067 34.11 -105.00 -52.14
C SER A 1067 33.38 -103.76 -51.63
N SER A 1068 32.09 -103.89 -51.37
CA SER A 1068 31.30 -102.98 -50.53
C SER A 1068 31.54 -103.25 -49.05
N ASP A 1069 31.36 -102.23 -48.20
CA ASP A 1069 30.40 -102.29 -47.09
C ASP A 1069 29.87 -100.87 -46.78
N ALA A 1070 28.93 -100.72 -45.84
CA ALA A 1070 28.18 -99.47 -45.61
C ALA A 1070 28.52 -98.72 -44.29
N GLY A 1071 28.35 -97.39 -44.30
CA GLY A 1071 28.32 -96.51 -43.12
C GLY A 1071 29.21 -95.25 -43.26
N GLY A 1072 28.82 -94.15 -42.62
CA GLY A 1072 29.65 -92.93 -42.48
C GLY A 1072 29.16 -91.69 -43.25
N ASP A 1073 28.16 -91.03 -42.67
CA ASP A 1073 28.09 -89.59 -42.31
C ASP A 1073 28.52 -88.46 -43.28
N ASP A 1074 27.60 -87.51 -43.42
CA ASP A 1074 27.73 -86.05 -43.54
C ASP A 1074 28.98 -85.39 -44.17
N ALA A 1075 28.77 -84.78 -45.34
CA ALA A 1075 29.06 -83.36 -45.56
C ALA A 1075 28.24 -82.82 -46.74
N ASN A 1076 27.67 -81.61 -46.63
CA ASN A 1076 27.31 -80.80 -47.81
C ASN A 1076 27.38 -79.30 -47.51
N ALA A 1077 28.29 -78.61 -48.19
CA ALA A 1077 28.44 -77.16 -48.18
C ALA A 1077 27.92 -76.54 -49.50
N SER A 1078 28.35 -75.30 -49.80
CA SER A 1078 28.26 -74.60 -51.10
C SER A 1078 26.90 -74.02 -51.53
N SER A 1079 26.71 -72.75 -51.15
CA SER A 1079 26.59 -71.59 -52.07
C SER A 1079 25.56 -71.58 -53.25
N ASN A 1080 24.63 -70.63 -53.12
CA ASN A 1080 24.36 -69.53 -54.06
C ASN A 1080 23.85 -69.81 -55.50
N ALA A 1081 22.52 -69.74 -55.64
CA ALA A 1081 21.76 -69.20 -56.79
C ALA A 1081 20.32 -68.89 -56.29
N GLY A 1082 19.50 -68.01 -56.85
CA GLY A 1082 19.66 -67.09 -57.99
C GLY A 1082 18.31 -66.87 -58.70
N GLY A 1083 17.79 -65.63 -58.71
CA GLY A 1083 16.40 -65.30 -59.09
C GLY A 1083 15.47 -65.14 -57.86
N ASP A 1084 14.37 -64.38 -57.90
CA ASP A 1084 13.71 -63.74 -59.05
C ASP A 1084 13.11 -62.34 -58.74
N ASP A 1085 12.74 -61.70 -59.84
CA ASP A 1085 12.18 -60.37 -60.17
C ASP A 1085 11.13 -59.66 -59.26
N ALA A 1086 10.99 -58.35 -59.53
CA ALA A 1086 9.76 -57.55 -59.59
C ALA A 1086 9.26 -56.65 -58.42
N THR A 1087 8.82 -55.46 -58.87
CA THR A 1087 7.83 -54.52 -58.27
C THR A 1087 8.21 -53.63 -57.09
N ALA A 1088 7.42 -52.55 -56.92
CA ALA A 1088 7.78 -51.34 -56.17
C ALA A 1088 6.52 -50.53 -55.78
N SER A 1089 6.76 -49.43 -55.04
CA SER A 1089 5.83 -48.32 -54.71
C SER A 1089 5.02 -48.42 -53.42
N SER A 1090 5.17 -47.36 -52.60
CA SER A 1090 4.13 -46.64 -51.83
C SER A 1090 3.16 -47.40 -50.89
N SER A 1091 3.17 -46.96 -49.63
CA SER A 1091 2.03 -46.38 -48.88
C SER A 1091 0.69 -47.14 -48.73
N ALA A 1092 0.17 -47.06 -47.49
CA ALA A 1092 -1.24 -47.12 -47.09
C ALA A 1092 -1.88 -48.50 -46.78
N ASP A 1093 -2.42 -48.55 -45.55
CA ASP A 1093 -3.68 -49.14 -45.07
C ASP A 1093 -3.97 -50.65 -45.18
N GLY A 1094 -4.73 -51.20 -44.20
CA GLY A 1094 -5.53 -52.43 -44.39
C GLY A 1094 -5.59 -53.48 -43.28
N ASP A 1095 -6.13 -53.12 -42.11
CA ASP A 1095 -7.06 -53.88 -41.24
C ASP A 1095 -6.96 -55.41 -40.94
N ASP A 1096 -7.36 -55.70 -39.69
CA ASP A 1096 -8.33 -56.74 -39.27
C ASP A 1096 -7.88 -58.09 -38.63
N ALA A 1097 -8.56 -58.40 -37.51
CA ALA A 1097 -8.63 -59.67 -36.76
C ALA A 1097 -7.31 -60.23 -36.11
N ASN A 1098 -7.34 -61.12 -35.10
CA ASN A 1098 -8.45 -61.86 -34.47
C ASN A 1098 -8.19 -62.10 -32.96
N ALA A 1099 -9.20 -62.58 -32.22
CA ALA A 1099 -9.19 -62.68 -30.76
C ALA A 1099 -8.87 -64.07 -30.15
N SER A 1100 -8.31 -64.03 -28.93
CA SER A 1100 -8.67 -64.86 -27.74
C SER A 1100 -8.11 -66.28 -27.51
N SER A 1101 -8.16 -66.63 -26.21
CA SER A 1101 -8.01 -67.94 -25.52
C SER A 1101 -6.60 -68.31 -25.02
N ASN A 1102 -6.41 -68.89 -23.83
CA ASN A 1102 -7.29 -69.18 -22.66
C ASN A 1102 -6.39 -69.47 -21.43
N ALA A 1103 -6.76 -69.39 -20.13
CA ALA A 1103 -7.97 -69.03 -19.37
C ALA A 1103 -7.47 -68.56 -17.95
N GLY A 1104 -8.22 -68.40 -16.84
CA GLY A 1104 -9.62 -68.60 -16.43
C GLY A 1104 -9.68 -68.80 -14.89
N GLY A 1105 -10.76 -68.48 -14.15
CA GLY A 1105 -12.05 -67.88 -14.51
C GLY A 1105 -13.04 -67.80 -13.31
N ASP A 1106 -14.25 -67.31 -13.58
CA ASP A 1106 -15.53 -67.44 -12.82
C ASP A 1106 -15.63 -66.72 -11.42
N ASP A 1107 -16.75 -66.11 -10.96
CA ASP A 1107 -18.16 -66.00 -11.45
C ASP A 1107 -18.90 -64.73 -10.91
N ALA A 1108 -20.17 -64.50 -11.33
CA ALA A 1108 -21.30 -63.88 -10.58
C ALA A 1108 -21.81 -62.43 -10.85
N THR A 1109 -22.26 -62.16 -12.09
CA THR A 1109 -23.57 -61.53 -12.47
C THR A 1109 -24.23 -60.34 -11.70
N ALA A 1110 -24.57 -59.22 -12.40
CA ALA A 1110 -25.95 -58.88 -12.91
C ALA A 1110 -26.31 -57.35 -13.07
N SER A 1111 -26.69 -56.91 -14.29
CA SER A 1111 -27.68 -55.84 -14.70
C SER A 1111 -27.79 -54.47 -13.97
N SER A 1112 -28.13 -53.29 -14.56
CA SER A 1112 -28.32 -52.72 -15.94
C SER A 1112 -29.03 -51.34 -15.81
N SER A 1113 -29.05 -50.32 -16.70
CA SER A 1113 -28.33 -49.86 -17.92
C SER A 1113 -29.01 -48.55 -18.44
N ALA A 1114 -28.43 -47.88 -19.46
CA ALA A 1114 -29.07 -46.97 -20.46
C ALA A 1114 -29.50 -45.52 -20.04
N ASP A 1115 -29.35 -44.43 -20.83
CA ASP A 1115 -28.70 -44.05 -22.14
C ASP A 1115 -28.21 -42.56 -22.00
N GLY A 1116 -27.73 -41.67 -22.92
CA GLY A 1116 -27.66 -41.44 -24.40
C GLY A 1116 -28.13 -39.97 -24.70
N ASP A 1117 -27.76 -39.13 -25.69
CA ASP A 1117 -26.89 -39.07 -26.91
C ASP A 1117 -26.82 -37.55 -27.35
N ASP A 1118 -26.01 -36.95 -28.25
CA ASP A 1118 -24.68 -37.14 -28.89
C ASP A 1118 -24.31 -35.86 -29.76
N ALA A 1119 -23.02 -35.63 -30.10
CA ALA A 1119 -22.46 -34.89 -31.28
C ALA A 1119 -22.67 -33.35 -31.51
N ASN A 1120 -22.04 -32.63 -32.48
CA ASN A 1120 -20.67 -32.60 -33.10
C ASN A 1120 -20.51 -31.45 -34.18
N ALA A 1121 -19.27 -31.04 -34.50
CA ALA A 1121 -18.70 -30.59 -35.82
C ALA A 1121 -18.98 -29.21 -36.54
N SER A 1122 -17.92 -28.35 -36.55
CA SER A 1122 -17.12 -27.83 -37.71
C SER A 1122 -17.57 -26.77 -38.78
N SER A 1123 -16.74 -25.69 -38.91
CA SER A 1123 -16.19 -25.03 -40.15
C SER A 1123 -17.12 -24.40 -41.23
N ASN A 1124 -16.81 -23.29 -41.93
CA ASN A 1124 -15.64 -23.05 -42.82
C ASN A 1124 -15.55 -21.55 -43.28
N ALA A 1125 -14.54 -21.18 -44.08
CA ALA A 1125 -14.12 -19.80 -44.42
C ALA A 1125 -14.66 -19.17 -45.74
N GLY A 1126 -14.32 -17.89 -45.97
CA GLY A 1126 -14.46 -17.15 -47.24
C GLY A 1126 -13.57 -15.89 -47.26
N ASN A 1127 -13.02 -15.53 -48.44
CA ASN A 1127 -12.00 -14.47 -48.61
C ASN A 1127 -12.07 -13.90 -50.06
N ASP A 1128 -11.81 -12.60 -50.27
CA ASP A 1128 -11.65 -11.98 -51.61
C ASP A 1128 -10.87 -10.63 -51.55
N ASP A 1129 -10.24 -10.26 -52.67
CA ASP A 1129 -9.37 -9.07 -52.89
C ASP A 1129 -10.16 -7.72 -53.05
N VAL A 1130 -9.61 -6.49 -53.22
CA VAL A 1130 -8.45 -5.99 -54.01
C VAL A 1130 -7.87 -4.65 -53.48
N ASN A 1131 -7.02 -3.95 -54.27
CA ASN A 1131 -5.82 -3.22 -53.80
C ASN A 1131 -5.58 -1.82 -54.44
N ALA A 1132 -4.84 -0.96 -53.70
CA ALA A 1132 -3.97 0.18 -54.09
C ALA A 1132 -4.54 1.51 -54.66
N GLY A 1133 -3.99 2.62 -54.13
CA GLY A 1133 -3.99 3.97 -54.71
C GLY A 1133 -3.53 5.05 -53.70
N ALA A 1134 -2.60 5.94 -54.05
CA ALA A 1134 -2.05 6.97 -53.15
C ALA A 1134 -1.95 8.35 -53.82
N GLY A 1135 -2.04 9.45 -53.04
CA GLY A 1135 -1.65 10.79 -53.50
C GLY A 1135 -2.30 12.02 -52.81
N ASP A 1136 -1.55 12.62 -51.87
CA ASP A 1136 -1.28 14.08 -51.70
C ASP A 1136 -2.37 15.10 -51.28
N GLU A 1137 -1.90 16.32 -50.93
CA GLU A 1137 -2.57 17.61 -50.61
C GLU A 1137 -3.08 17.86 -49.16
N GLY A 1138 -2.74 19.04 -48.58
CA GLY A 1138 -3.29 19.60 -47.32
C GLY A 1138 -2.31 19.77 -46.13
N VAL A 1139 -1.27 20.62 -46.16
CA VAL A 1139 -1.26 22.10 -45.92
C VAL A 1139 -1.31 22.55 -44.44
N SER A 1140 -0.14 22.98 -43.93
CA SER A 1140 0.08 23.99 -42.87
C SER A 1140 1.57 24.37 -42.87
N SER A 1141 2.02 25.30 -43.73
CA SER A 1141 2.23 26.73 -43.43
C SER A 1141 3.33 27.06 -42.40
N ASP A 1142 4.58 26.73 -42.75
CA ASP A 1142 5.80 27.42 -42.28
C ASP A 1142 5.92 28.82 -42.97
N LEU A 1143 6.83 29.68 -42.47
CA LEU A 1143 7.18 31.09 -42.82
C LEU A 1143 6.73 32.15 -41.78
N PRO A 1144 7.49 33.24 -41.57
CA PRO A 1144 8.96 33.36 -41.66
C PRO A 1144 9.60 34.22 -40.54
N ARG A 1145 10.70 33.76 -39.94
CA ARG A 1145 11.58 34.65 -39.14
C ARG A 1145 12.33 35.64 -40.04
N THR A 1146 11.85 36.89 -40.13
CA THR A 1146 12.58 37.99 -40.80
C THR A 1146 13.39 38.81 -39.79
N GLY A 1147 14.63 38.39 -39.53
CA GLY A 1147 15.59 39.22 -38.79
C GLY A 1147 16.06 40.40 -39.65
N GLY A 1148 15.79 41.63 -39.20
CA GLY A 1148 16.22 42.85 -39.87
C GLY A 1148 16.60 43.95 -38.87
N GLU A 1149 17.90 44.26 -38.77
CA GLU A 1149 18.38 45.38 -37.97
C GLU A 1149 17.85 46.72 -38.52
N VAL A 1150 17.10 47.46 -37.72
CA VAL A 1150 16.81 48.89 -37.97
C VAL A 1150 17.00 49.67 -36.67
N VAL A 1151 18.11 50.40 -36.59
CA VAL A 1151 18.42 51.31 -35.46
C VAL A 1151 17.72 52.65 -35.68
N PRO A 1152 16.84 53.12 -34.77
CA PRO A 1152 16.37 54.49 -34.74
C PRO A 1152 17.35 55.36 -33.95
N ILE A 1153 17.90 56.40 -34.58
CA ILE A 1153 18.73 57.39 -33.90
C ILE A 1153 17.82 58.45 -33.28
N PHE A 1154 17.61 58.40 -31.96
CA PHE A 1154 17.01 59.50 -31.21
C PHE A 1154 18.08 60.50 -30.76
N LEU A 1155 18.11 61.68 -31.37
CA LEU A 1155 18.98 62.79 -30.97
C LEU A 1155 18.36 64.13 -31.38
N ALA A 1156 18.12 65.00 -30.38
CA ALA A 1156 17.37 66.26 -30.44
C ALA A 1156 15.85 66.08 -30.68
N ALA A 1157 14.96 66.76 -29.96
CA ALA A 1157 15.12 68.11 -29.41
C ALA A 1157 14.65 68.28 -27.96
N ALA A 1158 15.58 68.65 -27.06
CA ALA A 1158 15.26 69.19 -25.74
C ALA A 1158 15.40 70.72 -25.77
N ALA A 1159 14.29 71.45 -25.68
CA ALA A 1159 14.30 72.91 -25.50
C ALA A 1159 12.99 73.44 -24.89
N LEU A 1160 13.13 74.35 -23.91
CA LEU A 1160 12.11 75.31 -23.46
C LEU A 1160 10.83 74.77 -22.78
N ILE A 1161 10.96 74.25 -21.56
CA ILE A 1161 10.10 74.71 -20.45
C ILE A 1161 10.99 75.29 -19.35
N ALA A 1162 10.94 76.61 -19.17
CA ALA A 1162 11.54 77.33 -18.04
C ALA A 1162 10.97 78.76 -17.99
N VAL A 1163 10.75 79.27 -16.77
CA VAL A 1163 10.10 80.56 -16.44
C VAL A 1163 8.57 80.56 -16.68
N GLY A 1164 7.73 80.64 -15.63
CA GLY A 1164 8.08 80.60 -14.21
C GLY A 1164 6.95 81.05 -13.27
N ALA A 1165 7.06 80.64 -12.01
CA ALA A 1165 6.12 81.02 -10.95
C ALA A 1165 6.30 82.48 -10.48
N ALA A 1166 5.19 83.21 -10.29
CA ALA A 1166 5.10 84.31 -9.33
C ALA A 1166 3.64 84.73 -9.02
N ALA A 1167 3.29 84.68 -7.73
CA ALA A 1167 1.99 85.10 -7.15
C ALA A 1167 0.79 84.18 -7.47
N ARG A 1168 -0.22 84.02 -6.59
CA ARG A 1168 -0.60 84.94 -5.49
C ARG A 1168 -1.30 84.26 -4.29
N TYR A 1169 -0.56 83.58 -3.42
CA TYR A 1169 -1.12 83.04 -2.18
C TYR A 1169 -1.40 84.16 -1.15
N THR A 1170 -2.64 84.36 -0.69
CA THR A 1170 -2.98 85.30 0.41
C THR A 1170 -4.23 84.90 1.22
N PHE A 1171 -4.15 83.73 1.88
CA PHE A 1171 -4.64 83.46 3.24
C PHE A 1171 -5.96 84.15 3.72
N ARG A 1172 -7.10 83.43 3.76
CA ARG A 1172 -8.22 83.80 4.66
C ARG A 1172 -9.20 82.70 5.11
N ASN A 1173 -8.68 81.73 5.87
CA ASN A 1173 -9.24 81.16 7.10
C ASN A 1173 -10.77 81.30 7.40
N ARG A 1174 -11.48 80.16 7.47
CA ARG A 1174 -12.75 79.85 8.19
C ARG A 1174 -14.02 80.70 7.91
N THR A 1175 -15.12 80.03 7.53
CA THR A 1175 -16.19 79.61 8.49
C THR A 1175 -17.21 78.65 7.85
N ASN A 1176 -17.76 77.78 8.70
CA ASN A 1176 -18.93 76.90 8.57
C ASN A 1176 -20.00 77.32 7.53
N VAL A 1177 -20.59 76.32 6.86
CA VAL A 1177 -21.72 75.55 7.46
C VAL A 1177 -21.24 74.13 7.67
#